data_AF-A0A6A5SZY5-F1
#
_entry.id   AF-A0A6A5SZY5-F1
#
_cell.length_a   1.000
_cell.length_b   1.000
_cell.length_c   1.000
_cell.angle_alpha   90.00
_cell.angle_beta   90.00
_cell.angle_gamma   90.00
#
_symmetry.space_group_name_H-M   'P 1'
#
loop_
_entity.id
_entity.type
_entity.pdbx_description
1 polymer ?
#
loop_
_entity_poly.entity_id
_entity_poly.type
_entity_poly.pdbx_seq_one_letter_code
_entity_poly.pdbx_strand_id
1 'polypeptide(L)'
;MGSFECYCALCSGPLSIGATLFGSRKGKALKKRRLRVERHKRRLAGESLLLSDVESGDDNVEMEDAPDYAAIEQQQREQEEEEVDAADSDCEYSSASESSEDTESVDSMDSDFHDIQDVNVPPPEPEPEISDNWSQTSDLHDSFDPYNTKDETESMYSFIEKQTYDPGILQPEDVKWANRNRCLAFNPSAPGVTKAYISGRGWYEDFGKFRVLKPGRDPNDTGEIFLTCFYAYESDEIASFPFHEACFEVLAKTLGYTSGRMVDKDVLYGVMATNMQDSDRRLSLDYGLVQDFREGWQCVPGEEYSLCDPSPRPGFDEELQGMLPAQLFGNPSEPIDLAHKVHSDPLSVLPYDSLLDVFDCLPTDDLKSLMKASYHVHTSTREPPFWKHMLRIRILPWFYELRTFANTAVPEGFDWKGLFLWLDALTAPEFGNQGPLMGLANRRRIWNVCQQLAPLYKERVRPLAIQNEPEDGEEARAIMKSAVSLHMPMVMYPQPQAPETISVQFIRSWAEITHRSCDLDTYWNSNVNRYESGLVGIAVRFGGQQRVFGTTEGRPGQSLHIEPNEWIKQIIVSVDKMNMFREDQDRSQARQASLPQPSKTACIVGMKVILTSGVSKTVKIDGKVERPFIVLDGMHLVGLTGQIAPNGVISRLSLLQAFRPDEEPAIRPSYTAAQQMLWTHRATSLYYNTHRSMPIYLHPYCTLHNFPPSTKRMLDPVTDMVPTDIFLWAQTPSLLPEVTAIECFQVIDARSVNMPNGTWNTPEIVGLRPGAHNQYGGRGPHVGEGGPVPSQHKDWASGSKPLRQVCQENRKAFPGSAFHALSTVCFSVDGKAGEVITEVHVDEDYRAIKLVTNKEREGYFGQKGRTNWHVKVAEEGEVLMGLATCFGSLGGWSEERRMWSHWKLSRVGVVSCKVGEQKDGDTVGKEWKKKM
;
A
#
# COMPACT_ATOMS: atom_id res chain seq x y z
N MET A 1 -11.04 -19.08 -9.64
CA MET A 1 -10.69 -18.21 -8.50
C MET A 1 -11.51 -16.95 -8.69
N GLY A 2 -12.34 -16.57 -7.71
CA GLY A 2 -13.25 -15.43 -7.86
C GLY A 2 -12.50 -14.09 -7.94
N SER A 3 -13.12 -13.08 -8.56
CA SER A 3 -12.66 -11.70 -8.50
C SER A 3 -12.61 -11.21 -7.05
N PHE A 4 -11.63 -10.35 -6.73
CA PHE A 4 -11.37 -9.86 -5.37
C PHE A 4 -11.58 -8.34 -5.32
N GLU A 5 -12.81 -7.90 -5.05
CA GLU A 5 -13.10 -6.47 -4.95
C GLU A 5 -12.43 -5.80 -3.73
N CYS A 6 -11.94 -4.58 -3.92
CA CYS A 6 -11.45 -3.74 -2.84
C CYS A 6 -12.36 -2.54 -2.62
N TYR A 7 -12.44 -2.10 -1.36
CA TYR A 7 -13.31 -1.00 -0.96
C TYR A 7 -12.49 0.18 -0.44
N CYS A 8 -13.10 1.36 -0.40
CA CYS A 8 -12.50 2.52 0.24
C CYS A 8 -12.22 2.25 1.72
N ALA A 9 -10.97 2.46 2.15
CA ALA A 9 -10.51 2.22 3.52
C ALA A 9 -11.22 3.08 4.58
N LEU A 10 -11.92 4.16 4.18
CA LEU A 10 -12.55 5.12 5.08
C LEU A 10 -14.08 5.04 5.10
N CYS A 11 -14.71 4.39 4.12
CA CYS A 11 -16.17 4.29 4.05
C CYS A 11 -16.68 2.90 3.68
N SER A 12 -15.79 1.95 3.35
CA SER A 12 -16.12 0.62 2.83
C SER A 12 -17.01 0.64 1.56
N GLY A 13 -17.07 1.78 0.86
CA GLY A 13 -17.83 1.96 -0.37
C GLY A 13 -17.05 1.51 -1.61
N PRO A 14 -17.74 1.39 -2.76
CA PRO A 14 -17.15 0.90 -4.00
C PRO A 14 -16.17 1.93 -4.58
N LEU A 15 -15.15 1.44 -5.30
CA LEU A 15 -14.12 2.25 -5.97
C LEU A 15 -14.41 2.42 -7.48
N SER A 16 -15.66 2.23 -7.87
CA SER A 16 -16.16 2.41 -9.23
C SER A 16 -17.67 2.69 -9.21
N ILE A 17 -18.11 3.67 -9.99
CA ILE A 17 -19.53 3.94 -10.23
C ILE A 17 -20.24 2.74 -10.87
N GLY A 18 -19.52 1.93 -11.65
CA GLY A 18 -20.08 0.77 -12.34
C GLY A 18 -20.57 -0.33 -11.39
N ALA A 19 -20.15 -0.30 -10.11
CA ALA A 19 -20.69 -1.18 -9.08
C ALA A 19 -22.08 -0.72 -8.59
N THR A 20 -22.51 0.51 -8.90
CA THR A 20 -23.80 1.07 -8.50
C THR A 20 -24.85 0.76 -9.57
N LEU A 21 -25.87 -0.01 -9.20
CA LEU A 21 -26.96 -0.40 -10.08
C LEU A 21 -28.23 0.39 -9.76
N PHE A 22 -28.72 1.14 -10.75
CA PHE A 22 -30.00 1.85 -10.67
C PHE A 22 -31.10 0.96 -11.20
N GLY A 23 -32.17 0.80 -10.43
CA GLY A 23 -33.23 -0.12 -10.81
C GLY A 23 -34.25 0.47 -11.76
N SER A 24 -35.24 -0.34 -12.13
CA SER A 24 -36.29 0.11 -13.04
C SER A 24 -37.15 1.22 -12.43
N ARG A 25 -37.49 2.22 -13.26
CA ARG A 25 -38.49 3.26 -12.96
C ARG A 25 -39.93 2.78 -13.15
N LYS A 26 -40.16 1.56 -13.63
CA LYS A 26 -41.51 1.00 -13.86
C LYS A 26 -42.24 0.81 -12.52
N GLY A 27 -43.51 1.23 -12.46
CA GLY A 27 -44.29 1.28 -11.22
C GLY A 27 -44.34 -0.03 -10.41
N LYS A 28 -44.50 -1.19 -11.07
CA LYS A 28 -44.55 -2.51 -10.40
C LYS A 28 -43.23 -2.85 -9.69
N ALA A 29 -42.10 -2.60 -10.35
CA ALA A 29 -40.77 -2.93 -9.84
C ALA A 29 -40.35 -1.97 -8.72
N LEU A 30 -40.62 -0.68 -8.91
CA LEU A 30 -40.43 0.37 -7.91
C LEU A 30 -41.24 0.10 -6.63
N LYS A 31 -42.53 -0.25 -6.76
CA LYS A 31 -43.40 -0.59 -5.62
C LYS A 31 -42.88 -1.82 -4.87
N LYS A 32 -42.45 -2.87 -5.59
CA LYS A 32 -41.82 -4.07 -4.98
C LYS A 32 -40.55 -3.69 -4.20
N ARG A 33 -39.67 -2.84 -4.74
CA ARG A 33 -38.45 -2.38 -4.05
C ARG A 33 -38.79 -1.64 -2.75
N ARG A 34 -39.64 -0.63 -2.82
CA ARG A 34 -40.06 0.17 -1.65
C ARG A 34 -40.72 -0.68 -0.57
N LEU A 35 -41.55 -1.66 -0.95
CA LEU A 35 -42.16 -2.60 -0.01
C LEU A 35 -41.11 -3.47 0.70
N ARG A 36 -40.05 -3.90 0.02
CA ARG A 36 -38.94 -4.65 0.65
C ARG A 36 -38.19 -3.80 1.67
N VAL A 37 -37.89 -2.53 1.33
CA VAL A 37 -37.26 -1.58 2.25
C VAL A 37 -38.13 -1.39 3.49
N GLU A 38 -39.41 -1.13 3.31
CA GLU A 38 -40.35 -0.94 4.43
C GLU A 38 -40.45 -2.20 5.32
N ARG A 39 -40.55 -3.39 4.71
CA ARG A 39 -40.56 -4.66 5.47
C ARG A 39 -39.28 -4.86 6.26
N HIS A 40 -38.12 -4.52 5.68
CA HIS A 40 -36.84 -4.63 6.36
C HIS A 40 -36.72 -3.63 7.51
N LYS A 41 -37.19 -2.39 7.32
CA LYS A 41 -37.24 -1.36 8.35
C LYS A 41 -38.07 -1.80 9.56
N ARG A 42 -39.25 -2.38 9.35
CA ARG A 42 -40.09 -2.96 10.41
C ARG A 42 -39.41 -4.10 11.17
N ARG A 43 -38.68 -4.95 10.43
CA ARG A 43 -37.90 -6.05 11.04
C ARG A 43 -36.79 -5.50 11.94
N LEU A 44 -36.07 -4.46 11.51
CA LEU A 44 -35.04 -3.81 12.33
C LEU A 44 -35.65 -3.11 13.56
N ALA A 45 -36.87 -2.59 13.44
CA ALA A 45 -37.64 -2.02 14.55
C ALA A 45 -38.19 -3.08 15.54
N GLY A 46 -37.95 -4.37 15.29
CA GLY A 46 -38.39 -5.46 16.16
C GLY A 46 -39.88 -5.81 16.05
N GLU A 47 -40.56 -5.36 15.00
CA GLU A 47 -41.96 -5.69 14.76
C GLU A 47 -42.09 -7.17 14.32
N SER A 48 -42.88 -7.96 15.07
CA SER A 48 -43.15 -9.36 14.73
C SER A 48 -44.04 -9.45 13.50
N LEU A 49 -43.46 -9.71 12.33
CA LEU A 49 -44.21 -10.02 11.11
C LEU A 49 -44.94 -11.36 11.29
N LEU A 50 -46.26 -11.38 11.08
CA LEU A 50 -47.06 -12.61 11.10
C LEU A 50 -46.61 -13.54 9.96
N LEU A 51 -46.54 -14.84 10.24
CA LEU A 51 -46.07 -15.91 9.35
C LEU A 51 -46.73 -15.97 7.96
N SER A 52 -47.87 -15.29 7.75
CA SER A 52 -48.52 -15.19 6.43
C SER A 52 -47.73 -14.37 5.40
N ASP A 53 -46.72 -13.59 5.82
CA ASP A 53 -45.88 -12.78 4.92
C ASP A 53 -44.55 -13.45 4.54
N VAL A 54 -44.27 -14.64 5.07
CA VAL A 54 -42.96 -15.31 4.99
C VAL A 54 -42.92 -16.48 3.98
N GLU A 55 -44.07 -16.95 3.49
CA GLU A 55 -44.13 -18.03 2.49
C GLU A 55 -44.93 -17.63 1.24
N SER A 56 -44.28 -16.94 0.30
CA SER A 56 -44.56 -17.14 -1.13
C SER A 56 -43.34 -16.75 -1.95
N GLY A 57 -42.40 -17.69 -2.07
CA GLY A 57 -41.37 -17.69 -3.10
C GLY A 57 -41.93 -18.06 -4.48
N ASP A 58 -43.12 -17.58 -4.82
CA ASP A 58 -43.77 -17.83 -6.11
C ASP A 58 -44.21 -16.49 -6.72
N ASP A 59 -43.58 -16.11 -7.82
CA ASP A 59 -43.71 -14.81 -8.50
C ASP A 59 -45.02 -14.69 -9.33
N ASN A 60 -46.04 -15.50 -9.04
CA ASN A 60 -47.30 -15.58 -9.80
C ASN A 60 -48.56 -15.32 -8.96
N VAL A 61 -48.61 -14.18 -8.26
CA VAL A 61 -49.91 -13.59 -7.92
C VAL A 61 -50.17 -12.48 -8.93
N GLU A 62 -50.94 -12.81 -9.97
CA GLU A 62 -51.69 -11.82 -10.74
C GLU A 62 -52.56 -11.06 -9.74
N MET A 63 -52.20 -9.80 -9.45
CA MET A 63 -53.12 -8.87 -8.83
C MET A 63 -54.14 -8.49 -9.90
N GLU A 64 -55.25 -9.23 -9.94
CA GLU A 64 -56.47 -8.81 -10.63
C GLU A 64 -56.96 -7.48 -10.03
N ASP A 65 -57.19 -6.52 -10.94
CA ASP A 65 -58.06 -5.35 -10.84
C ASP A 65 -58.18 -4.65 -9.47
N ALA A 66 -57.24 -3.74 -9.21
CA ALA A 66 -57.48 -2.60 -8.32
C ALA A 66 -57.92 -1.41 -9.17
N PRO A 67 -58.91 -0.60 -8.72
CA PRO A 67 -59.53 0.43 -9.54
C PRO A 67 -58.51 1.49 -9.99
N ASP A 68 -58.68 1.93 -11.23
CA ASP A 68 -57.84 2.91 -11.92
C ASP A 68 -57.80 4.23 -11.14
N TYR A 69 -56.67 4.47 -10.46
CA TYR A 69 -56.44 5.71 -9.72
C TYR A 69 -56.40 6.95 -10.63
N ALA A 70 -56.20 6.79 -11.94
CA ALA A 70 -56.28 7.90 -12.89
C ALA A 70 -57.72 8.43 -13.01
N ALA A 71 -58.73 7.58 -12.85
CA ALA A 71 -60.14 8.00 -12.86
C ALA A 71 -60.55 8.75 -11.58
N ILE A 72 -59.90 8.44 -10.45
CA ILE A 72 -60.12 9.14 -9.17
C ILE A 72 -59.44 10.51 -9.19
N GLU A 73 -58.24 10.61 -9.77
CA GLU A 73 -57.49 11.87 -9.91
C GLU A 73 -58.17 12.81 -10.92
N GLN A 74 -58.82 12.28 -11.95
CA GLN A 74 -59.61 13.05 -12.91
C GLN A 74 -60.92 13.58 -12.29
N GLN A 75 -61.61 12.80 -11.45
CA GLN A 75 -62.77 13.29 -10.69
C GLN A 75 -62.41 14.34 -9.63
N GLN A 76 -61.20 14.30 -9.07
CA GLN A 76 -60.73 15.32 -8.13
C GLN A 76 -60.37 16.63 -8.84
N ARG A 77 -59.82 16.57 -10.07
CA ARG A 77 -59.60 17.77 -10.89
C ARG A 77 -60.90 18.39 -11.40
N GLU A 78 -61.88 17.57 -11.78
CA GLU A 78 -63.21 18.07 -12.18
C GLU A 78 -63.99 18.70 -11.01
N GLN A 79 -63.74 18.26 -9.76
CA GLN A 79 -64.28 18.91 -8.55
C GLN A 79 -63.55 20.19 -8.14
N GLU A 80 -62.23 20.27 -8.38
CA GLU A 80 -61.45 21.50 -8.15
C GLU A 80 -61.73 22.57 -9.22
N GLU A 81 -62.11 22.19 -10.44
CA GLU A 81 -62.53 23.14 -11.50
C GLU A 81 -63.97 23.69 -11.27
N GLU A 82 -64.87 22.94 -10.63
CA GLU A 82 -66.22 23.45 -10.26
C GLU A 82 -66.21 24.41 -9.04
N GLU A 83 -65.17 24.39 -8.20
CA GLU A 83 -65.09 25.26 -7.00
C GLU A 83 -64.44 26.64 -7.27
N VAL A 84 -63.87 26.84 -8.47
CA VAL A 84 -63.21 28.10 -8.87
C VAL A 84 -64.16 29.04 -9.64
N ASP A 85 -65.31 28.56 -10.12
CA ASP A 85 -66.30 29.36 -10.88
C ASP A 85 -67.31 30.15 -10.02
N ALA A 86 -67.11 30.21 -8.69
CA ALA A 86 -68.01 30.96 -7.78
C ALA A 86 -67.49 32.36 -7.37
N ALA A 87 -66.34 32.81 -7.85
CA ALA A 87 -65.81 34.13 -7.50
C ALA A 87 -64.95 34.73 -8.62
N ASP A 88 -65.56 35.33 -9.64
CA ASP A 88 -65.38 36.77 -9.87
C ASP A 88 -66.27 37.30 -11.00
N SER A 89 -66.94 38.39 -10.64
CA SER A 89 -67.87 39.17 -11.46
C SER A 89 -67.11 40.31 -12.13
N ASP A 90 -67.49 40.58 -13.39
CA ASP A 90 -67.41 41.86 -14.10
C ASP A 90 -66.02 42.41 -14.50
N CYS A 91 -65.67 42.34 -15.79
CA CYS A 91 -65.84 43.47 -16.72
C CYS A 91 -65.23 43.19 -18.12
N GLU A 92 -66.08 43.40 -19.15
CA GLU A 92 -65.86 44.08 -20.45
C GLU A 92 -64.43 44.14 -21.06
N TYR A 93 -64.17 44.04 -22.37
CA TYR A 93 -64.96 43.96 -23.61
C TYR A 93 -63.92 43.96 -24.76
N SER A 94 -64.05 43.04 -25.74
CA SER A 94 -63.57 43.12 -27.13
C SER A 94 -62.05 43.22 -27.37
N SER A 95 -61.40 42.67 -28.41
CA SER A 95 -61.68 41.99 -29.69
C SER A 95 -60.25 41.89 -30.30
N ALA A 96 -59.78 40.95 -31.11
CA ALA A 96 -60.35 40.20 -32.22
C ALA A 96 -59.20 39.30 -32.75
N SER A 97 -59.55 38.13 -33.30
CA SER A 97 -59.11 37.56 -34.60
C SER A 97 -57.62 37.66 -35.01
N GLU A 98 -56.95 36.67 -35.58
CA GLU A 98 -57.33 35.55 -36.45
C GLU A 98 -55.98 34.84 -36.73
N SER A 99 -55.87 33.54 -36.46
CA SER A 99 -55.91 32.46 -37.45
C SER A 99 -54.62 32.24 -38.25
N SER A 100 -54.25 30.95 -38.31
CA SER A 100 -53.66 30.22 -39.46
C SER A 100 -52.29 30.67 -39.98
N GLU A 101 -51.45 29.85 -40.57
CA GLU A 101 -51.29 28.42 -40.78
C GLU A 101 -49.87 28.33 -41.38
N ASP A 102 -49.21 27.19 -41.16
CA ASP A 102 -48.30 26.50 -42.05
C ASP A 102 -47.95 27.16 -43.39
N THR A 103 -46.64 27.19 -43.73
CA THR A 103 -46.11 26.46 -44.90
C THR A 103 -44.58 26.62 -45.01
N GLU A 104 -43.91 25.48 -45.14
CA GLU A 104 -42.96 25.09 -46.21
C GLU A 104 -42.40 26.21 -47.11
N SER A 105 -41.20 26.20 -47.67
CA SER A 105 -40.02 25.34 -47.71
C SER A 105 -39.05 26.01 -48.72
N VAL A 106 -37.87 25.41 -48.90
CA VAL A 106 -36.97 25.45 -50.07
C VAL A 106 -36.13 26.71 -50.42
N ASP A 107 -34.82 26.45 -50.33
CA ASP A 107 -33.83 26.57 -51.41
C ASP A 107 -33.28 27.94 -51.84
N SER A 108 -31.98 28.15 -51.55
CA SER A 108 -30.89 27.91 -52.51
C SER A 108 -29.81 29.01 -52.60
N MET A 109 -28.63 28.53 -53.02
CA MET A 109 -27.57 29.21 -53.77
C MET A 109 -26.46 29.93 -53.00
N ASP A 110 -25.39 29.16 -52.77
CA ASP A 110 -24.05 29.33 -53.36
C ASP A 110 -23.59 30.74 -53.77
N SER A 111 -22.44 31.13 -53.23
CA SER A 111 -21.39 31.76 -54.04
C SER A 111 -19.99 31.45 -53.49
N ASP A 112 -19.24 30.68 -54.29
CA ASP A 112 -17.78 30.57 -54.24
C ASP A 112 -17.13 31.89 -54.72
N PHE A 113 -16.03 32.33 -54.09
CA PHE A 113 -14.76 32.59 -54.81
C PHE A 113 -13.58 32.92 -53.86
N HIS A 114 -12.40 32.46 -54.30
CA HIS A 114 -11.02 32.53 -53.76
C HIS A 114 -10.53 33.92 -53.30
N ASP A 115 -9.49 34.11 -52.46
CA ASP A 115 -8.12 33.61 -52.59
C ASP A 115 -7.20 34.03 -51.38
N ILE A 116 -6.14 33.23 -51.15
CA ILE A 116 -4.76 33.55 -50.66
C ILE A 116 -4.49 34.00 -49.20
N GLN A 117 -3.78 33.09 -48.52
CA GLN A 117 -2.65 33.21 -47.56
C GLN A 117 -2.48 34.47 -46.70
N ASP A 118 -2.53 34.26 -45.38
CA ASP A 118 -1.53 34.87 -44.48
C ASP A 118 -1.21 33.93 -43.32
N VAL A 119 0.08 33.62 -43.17
CA VAL A 119 0.62 32.77 -42.11
C VAL A 119 0.78 33.64 -40.87
N ASN A 120 -0.20 33.60 -39.97
CA ASN A 120 -0.10 34.27 -38.67
C ASN A 120 0.10 33.21 -37.58
N VAL A 121 1.36 33.06 -37.16
CA VAL A 121 1.73 32.29 -35.97
C VAL A 121 1.15 33.00 -34.74
N PRO A 122 0.29 32.38 -33.92
CA PRO A 122 -0.18 32.99 -32.69
C PRO A 122 1.02 33.20 -31.73
N PRO A 123 1.09 34.31 -30.98
CA PRO A 123 2.08 34.45 -29.93
C PRO A 123 1.90 33.33 -28.89
N PRO A 124 2.98 32.85 -28.26
CA PRO A 124 2.88 31.80 -27.26
C PRO A 124 1.94 32.25 -26.15
N GLU A 125 0.91 31.45 -25.90
CA GLU A 125 0.00 31.65 -24.77
C GLU A 125 0.86 31.76 -23.49
N PRO A 126 0.61 32.77 -22.63
CA PRO A 126 1.27 32.86 -21.35
C PRO A 126 0.96 31.57 -20.56
N GLU A 127 2.00 30.94 -20.02
CA GLU A 127 1.87 29.74 -19.19
C GLU A 127 0.76 29.96 -18.15
N PRO A 128 -0.27 29.08 -18.08
CA PRO A 128 -1.32 29.25 -17.11
C PRO A 128 -0.73 29.14 -15.72
N GLU A 129 -0.95 30.18 -14.92
CA GLU A 129 -0.62 30.21 -13.50
C GLU A 129 -1.12 28.94 -12.80
N ILE A 130 -0.22 28.37 -12.01
CA ILE A 130 -0.33 27.12 -11.27
C ILE A 130 -1.53 27.18 -10.32
N SER A 131 -2.69 26.72 -10.78
CA SER A 131 -3.89 26.52 -9.96
C SER A 131 -4.10 25.03 -9.69
N ASP A 132 -3.56 24.59 -8.55
CA ASP A 132 -3.64 23.25 -7.95
C ASP A 132 -5.01 22.95 -7.33
N ASN A 133 -6.07 23.15 -8.11
CA ASN A 133 -7.42 22.84 -7.67
C ASN A 133 -7.64 21.32 -7.72
N TRP A 134 -8.20 20.76 -6.65
CA TRP A 134 -8.84 19.44 -6.64
C TRP A 134 -10.06 19.48 -7.56
N SER A 135 -9.86 19.66 -8.86
CA SER A 135 -10.91 19.99 -9.81
C SER A 135 -12.01 18.94 -9.77
N GLN A 136 -13.25 19.44 -9.78
CA GLN A 136 -14.47 18.66 -9.63
C GLN A 136 -14.91 17.98 -10.94
N THR A 137 -14.18 18.15 -12.03
CA THR A 137 -14.48 17.52 -13.31
C THR A 137 -13.94 16.09 -13.36
N SER A 138 -14.87 15.15 -13.50
CA SER A 138 -14.61 13.73 -13.71
C SER A 138 -14.29 13.50 -15.19
N ASP A 139 -13.01 13.43 -15.56
CA ASP A 139 -12.58 13.10 -16.93
C ASP A 139 -12.57 11.57 -17.19
N LEU A 140 -13.44 10.80 -16.53
CA LEU A 140 -13.52 9.34 -16.69
C LEU A 140 -14.72 8.97 -17.56
N HIS A 141 -14.44 8.19 -18.62
CA HIS A 141 -15.43 7.71 -19.57
C HIS A 141 -16.43 6.76 -18.90
N ASP A 142 -17.71 7.16 -18.89
CA ASP A 142 -18.86 6.31 -18.64
C ASP A 142 -18.99 5.30 -19.80
N SER A 143 -18.63 4.04 -19.55
CA SER A 143 -19.03 2.97 -20.47
C SER A 143 -19.20 1.65 -19.73
N PHE A 144 -20.24 1.56 -18.90
CA PHE A 144 -20.88 0.28 -18.61
C PHE A 144 -22.38 0.50 -18.41
N ASP A 145 -23.16 0.30 -19.47
CA ASP A 145 -24.61 0.21 -19.40
C ASP A 145 -24.99 -1.28 -19.36
N PRO A 146 -25.33 -1.85 -18.18
CA PRO A 146 -25.72 -3.24 -18.05
C PRO A 146 -27.06 -3.56 -18.74
N TYR A 147 -27.76 -2.57 -19.30
CA TYR A 147 -29.03 -2.77 -20.00
C TYR A 147 -28.89 -2.94 -21.53
N ASN A 148 -27.65 -3.01 -22.06
CA ASN A 148 -27.42 -3.14 -23.51
C ASN A 148 -27.11 -4.58 -23.99
N THR A 149 -27.44 -5.62 -23.21
CA THR A 149 -27.43 -7.01 -23.68
C THR A 149 -28.85 -7.47 -24.01
N LYS A 150 -29.16 -7.61 -25.31
CA LYS A 150 -30.49 -7.96 -25.85
C LYS A 150 -30.95 -9.40 -25.59
N ASP A 151 -30.31 -10.16 -24.70
CA ASP A 151 -30.49 -11.62 -24.65
C ASP A 151 -30.50 -12.20 -23.23
N GLU A 152 -31.37 -11.67 -22.37
CA GLU A 152 -31.46 -12.08 -20.96
C GLU A 152 -32.92 -12.35 -20.53
N THR A 153 -33.15 -13.41 -19.76
CA THR A 153 -34.50 -13.95 -19.42
C THR A 153 -35.19 -13.19 -18.27
N GLU A 154 -36.53 -13.18 -18.20
CA GLU A 154 -37.32 -12.49 -17.15
C GLU A 154 -36.90 -12.83 -15.70
N SER A 155 -36.43 -14.06 -15.45
CA SER A 155 -35.94 -14.50 -14.14
C SER A 155 -34.68 -13.74 -13.69
N MET A 156 -33.77 -13.44 -14.63
CA MET A 156 -32.54 -12.71 -14.35
C MET A 156 -32.81 -11.23 -14.07
N TYR A 157 -33.75 -10.62 -14.79
CA TYR A 157 -34.24 -9.26 -14.50
C TYR A 157 -34.85 -9.15 -13.10
N SER A 158 -35.60 -10.16 -12.63
CA SER A 158 -36.16 -10.19 -11.26
C SER A 158 -35.07 -10.29 -10.19
N PHE A 159 -34.00 -11.06 -10.44
CA PHE A 159 -32.85 -11.18 -9.53
C PHE A 159 -32.05 -9.87 -9.45
N ILE A 160 -31.69 -9.28 -10.60
CA ILE A 160 -30.95 -8.01 -10.65
C ILE A 160 -31.76 -6.89 -9.98
N GLU A 161 -33.08 -6.83 -10.22
CA GLU A 161 -33.95 -5.80 -9.63
C GLU A 161 -34.10 -5.92 -8.10
N LYS A 162 -33.68 -7.03 -7.48
CA LYS A 162 -33.57 -7.14 -6.02
C LYS A 162 -32.34 -6.43 -5.46
N GLN A 163 -31.32 -6.23 -6.29
CA GLN A 163 -30.02 -5.65 -5.97
C GLN A 163 -29.79 -4.32 -6.71
N THR A 164 -30.82 -3.47 -6.78
CA THR A 164 -30.76 -2.16 -7.44
C THR A 164 -31.32 -1.06 -6.55
N TYR A 165 -30.68 0.11 -6.52
CA TYR A 165 -31.17 1.28 -5.78
C TYR A 165 -32.42 1.88 -6.41
N ASP A 166 -33.20 2.61 -5.61
CA ASP A 166 -34.36 3.36 -6.09
C ASP A 166 -33.89 4.62 -6.88
N PRO A 167 -34.13 4.68 -8.21
CA PRO A 167 -33.73 5.82 -9.03
C PRO A 167 -34.55 7.10 -8.78
N GLY A 168 -35.58 7.05 -7.93
CA GLY A 168 -36.30 8.21 -7.43
C GLY A 168 -35.74 8.75 -6.11
N ILE A 169 -34.83 8.01 -5.47
CA ILE A 169 -34.17 8.42 -4.21
C ILE A 169 -32.72 8.80 -4.50
N LEU A 170 -31.98 7.94 -5.21
CA LEU A 170 -30.57 8.14 -5.56
C LEU A 170 -30.45 8.51 -7.04
N GLN A 171 -29.80 9.62 -7.37
CA GLN A 171 -29.51 10.01 -8.74
C GLN A 171 -28.06 9.67 -9.14
N PRO A 172 -27.77 9.52 -10.44
CA PRO A 172 -26.40 9.32 -10.93
C PRO A 172 -25.42 10.41 -10.47
N GLU A 173 -25.87 11.66 -10.38
CA GLU A 173 -25.09 12.80 -9.89
C GLU A 173 -24.60 12.59 -8.45
N ASP A 174 -25.41 11.96 -7.60
CA ASP A 174 -25.10 11.75 -6.18
C ASP A 174 -23.94 10.78 -5.95
N VAL A 175 -23.60 9.95 -6.95
CA VAL A 175 -22.59 8.88 -6.84
C VAL A 175 -21.32 9.15 -7.65
N LYS A 176 -21.26 10.23 -8.45
CA LYS A 176 -20.09 10.56 -9.30
C LYS A 176 -18.79 10.72 -8.50
N TRP A 177 -18.89 11.17 -7.25
CA TRP A 177 -17.74 11.32 -6.35
C TRP A 177 -17.01 9.99 -6.10
N ALA A 178 -17.70 8.84 -6.20
CA ALA A 178 -17.14 7.51 -5.97
C ALA A 178 -16.09 7.07 -7.02
N ASN A 179 -15.99 7.76 -8.16
CA ASN A 179 -14.93 7.55 -9.15
C ASN A 179 -13.65 8.34 -8.84
N ARG A 180 -13.67 9.25 -7.87
CA ARG A 180 -12.50 10.06 -7.49
C ARG A 180 -11.71 9.33 -6.42
N ASN A 181 -10.99 8.30 -6.85
CA ASN A 181 -10.22 7.42 -5.97
C ASN A 181 -8.72 7.66 -6.07
N ARG A 182 -8.03 7.46 -4.95
CA ARG A 182 -6.56 7.44 -4.83
C ARG A 182 -6.15 6.36 -3.83
N CYS A 183 -4.86 6.06 -3.74
CA CYS A 183 -4.32 5.17 -2.72
C CYS A 183 -3.34 5.91 -1.82
N LEU A 184 -3.39 5.59 -0.52
CA LEU A 184 -2.27 5.82 0.40
C LEU A 184 -1.31 4.64 0.24
N ALA A 185 -0.15 4.88 -0.33
CA ALA A 185 0.85 3.86 -0.64
C ALA A 185 2.19 4.20 0.01
N PHE A 186 3.15 3.27 -0.06
CA PHE A 186 4.44 3.40 0.61
C PHE A 186 5.59 3.05 -0.32
N ASN A 187 6.50 4.01 -0.52
CA ASN A 187 7.66 3.90 -1.38
C ASN A 187 8.94 3.82 -0.52
N PRO A 188 9.50 2.62 -0.27
CA PRO A 188 10.73 2.48 0.51
C PRO A 188 11.96 3.08 -0.18
N SER A 189 11.89 3.31 -1.49
CA SER A 189 12.97 3.87 -2.32
C SER A 189 12.89 5.40 -2.46
N ALA A 190 11.85 6.04 -1.92
CA ALA A 190 11.73 7.50 -1.94
C ALA A 190 12.95 8.15 -1.24
N PRO A 191 13.56 9.21 -1.78
CA PRO A 191 14.80 9.77 -1.26
C PRO A 191 14.62 10.59 0.03
N GLY A 192 13.41 11.09 0.31
CA GLY A 192 13.10 11.88 1.49
C GLY A 192 13.02 11.06 2.78
N VAL A 193 12.87 11.74 3.92
CA VAL A 193 12.64 11.08 5.22
C VAL A 193 11.31 10.34 5.23
N THR A 194 10.27 10.99 4.72
CA THR A 194 8.92 10.41 4.55
C THR A 194 8.88 9.43 3.40
N LYS A 195 8.11 8.36 3.53
CA LYS A 195 8.08 7.25 2.56
C LYS A 195 6.68 6.96 2.02
N ALA A 196 5.64 7.27 2.78
CA ALA A 196 4.27 7.18 2.32
C ALA A 196 3.92 8.33 1.37
N TYR A 197 2.99 8.05 0.47
CA TYR A 197 2.55 8.97 -0.57
C TYR A 197 1.08 8.75 -0.91
N ILE A 198 0.46 9.79 -1.46
CA ILE A 198 -0.86 9.68 -2.07
C ILE A 198 -0.66 9.55 -3.58
N SER A 199 -1.18 8.47 -4.14
CA SER A 199 -1.07 8.20 -5.58
C SER A 199 -1.89 9.19 -6.43
N GLY A 200 -1.68 9.11 -7.74
CA GLY A 200 -2.59 9.71 -8.72
C GLY A 200 -4.01 9.14 -8.66
N ARG A 201 -4.93 9.75 -9.42
CA ARG A 201 -6.29 9.21 -9.55
C ARG A 201 -6.26 7.85 -10.25
N GLY A 202 -7.18 6.98 -9.84
CA GLY A 202 -7.29 5.64 -10.39
C GLY A 202 -8.62 4.99 -10.06
N TRP A 203 -8.73 3.70 -10.35
CA TRP A 203 -9.88 2.87 -10.02
C TRP A 203 -9.45 1.46 -9.66
N TYR A 204 -10.36 0.72 -9.06
CA TYR A 204 -10.16 -0.70 -8.75
C TYR A 204 -10.19 -1.56 -10.02
N GLU A 205 -9.21 -2.45 -10.16
CA GLU A 205 -9.16 -3.50 -11.16
C GLU A 205 -9.06 -4.86 -10.48
N ASP A 206 -9.41 -5.94 -11.18
CA ASP A 206 -9.47 -7.28 -10.60
C ASP A 206 -8.20 -7.71 -9.86
N PHE A 207 -8.38 -8.66 -8.92
CA PHE A 207 -7.32 -9.24 -8.08
C PHE A 207 -6.72 -8.28 -7.04
N GLY A 208 -7.56 -7.41 -6.48
CA GLY A 208 -7.14 -6.51 -5.40
C GLY A 208 -6.14 -5.46 -5.85
N LYS A 209 -6.16 -5.09 -7.15
CA LYS A 209 -5.26 -4.08 -7.71
C LYS A 209 -5.97 -2.75 -7.86
N PHE A 210 -5.22 -1.67 -7.65
CA PHE A 210 -5.65 -0.32 -7.96
C PHE A 210 -4.85 0.20 -9.12
N ARG A 211 -5.53 0.53 -10.21
CA ARG A 211 -4.91 1.06 -11.41
C ARG A 211 -4.83 2.57 -11.35
N VAL A 212 -3.63 3.10 -11.26
CA VAL A 212 -3.30 4.52 -11.31
C VAL A 212 -3.24 4.96 -12.78
N LEU A 213 -4.00 6.01 -13.13
CA LEU A 213 -4.06 6.54 -14.49
C LEU A 213 -2.81 7.31 -14.90
N LYS A 214 -2.39 8.18 -13.99
CA LYS A 214 -1.24 9.07 -14.13
C LYS A 214 -0.61 9.19 -12.75
N PRO A 215 0.72 9.24 -12.65
CA PRO A 215 1.39 9.48 -11.37
C PRO A 215 0.83 10.71 -10.66
N GLY A 216 0.78 10.64 -9.33
CA GLY A 216 0.42 11.77 -8.47
C GLY A 216 1.47 12.87 -8.52
N ARG A 217 1.16 13.99 -7.86
CA ARG A 217 2.12 15.09 -7.66
C ARG A 217 2.99 14.91 -6.42
N ASP A 218 2.79 13.82 -5.70
CA ASP A 218 3.58 13.49 -4.53
C ASP A 218 5.00 13.10 -4.96
N PRO A 219 6.07 13.74 -4.45
CA PRO A 219 7.44 13.42 -4.86
C PRO A 219 7.87 11.99 -4.51
N ASN A 220 7.12 11.33 -3.62
CA ASN A 220 7.36 9.95 -3.22
C ASN A 220 6.60 8.93 -4.10
N ASP A 221 5.77 9.37 -5.04
CA ASP A 221 5.04 8.47 -5.95
C ASP A 221 6.03 7.72 -6.87
N THR A 222 5.88 6.40 -6.93
CA THR A 222 6.72 5.51 -7.75
C THR A 222 6.42 5.64 -9.25
N GLY A 223 5.25 6.17 -9.60
CA GLY A 223 4.71 6.13 -10.96
C GLY A 223 4.24 4.74 -11.39
N GLU A 224 4.10 3.80 -10.45
CA GLU A 224 3.55 2.47 -10.72
C GLU A 224 2.09 2.57 -11.15
N ILE A 225 1.76 1.81 -12.19
CA ILE A 225 0.39 1.76 -12.74
C ILE A 225 -0.51 0.90 -11.85
N PHE A 226 0.02 -0.11 -11.17
CA PHE A 226 -0.75 -1.05 -10.37
C PHE A 226 -0.26 -1.10 -8.94
N LEU A 227 -1.13 -0.78 -7.99
CA LEU A 227 -0.86 -0.86 -6.56
C LEU A 227 -1.68 -2.00 -5.95
N THR A 228 -1.11 -2.77 -5.02
CA THR A 228 -1.85 -3.83 -4.32
C THR A 228 -2.62 -3.26 -3.14
N CYS A 229 -3.92 -3.49 -3.08
CA CYS A 229 -4.81 -2.97 -2.03
C CYS A 229 -4.92 -3.95 -0.86
N PHE A 230 -4.77 -3.45 0.37
CA PHE A 230 -4.87 -4.21 1.63
C PHE A 230 -3.91 -5.40 1.71
N TYR A 231 -4.21 -6.52 1.05
CA TYR A 231 -3.45 -7.75 1.16
C TYR A 231 -2.50 -7.96 -0.03
N ALA A 232 -1.20 -7.96 0.26
CA ALA A 232 -0.15 -8.34 -0.68
C ALA A 232 -0.06 -9.87 -0.79
N TYR A 233 -0.39 -10.43 -1.96
CA TYR A 233 -0.23 -11.87 -2.21
C TYR A 233 1.23 -12.25 -2.42
N GLU A 234 2.02 -11.35 -3.00
CA GLU A 234 3.45 -11.54 -3.22
C GLU A 234 4.25 -10.90 -2.10
N SER A 235 5.35 -11.53 -1.71
CA SER A 235 6.09 -11.12 -0.51
C SER A 235 6.73 -9.73 -0.60
N ASP A 236 6.95 -9.22 -1.81
CA ASP A 236 7.55 -7.93 -2.10
C ASP A 236 6.54 -6.83 -2.43
N GLU A 237 5.26 -7.19 -2.59
CA GLU A 237 4.20 -6.22 -2.75
C GLU A 237 3.96 -5.48 -1.44
N ILE A 238 3.79 -4.17 -1.56
CA ILE A 238 3.52 -3.30 -0.41
C ILE A 238 2.04 -2.96 -0.44
N ALA A 239 1.35 -3.27 0.65
CA ALA A 239 -0.05 -2.94 0.82
C ALA A 239 -0.27 -1.44 0.61
N SER A 240 -1.34 -1.10 -0.08
CA SER A 240 -1.84 0.26 -0.25
C SER A 240 -3.30 0.35 0.19
N PHE A 241 -3.74 1.54 0.57
CA PHE A 241 -5.07 1.76 1.12
C PHE A 241 -5.85 2.69 0.19
N PRO A 242 -6.76 2.16 -0.64
CA PRO A 242 -7.56 2.98 -1.53
C PRO A 242 -8.55 3.81 -0.73
N PHE A 243 -8.82 5.04 -1.18
CA PHE A 243 -9.80 5.93 -0.58
C PHE A 243 -10.39 6.88 -1.62
N HIS A 244 -11.61 7.35 -1.35
CA HIS A 244 -12.21 8.47 -2.10
C HIS A 244 -11.64 9.81 -1.64
N GLU A 245 -11.41 10.73 -2.57
CA GLU A 245 -10.93 12.09 -2.27
C GLU A 245 -11.80 12.78 -1.19
N ALA A 246 -13.13 12.64 -1.27
CA ALA A 246 -14.06 13.22 -0.29
C ALA A 246 -13.92 12.60 1.11
N CYS A 247 -13.74 11.27 1.21
CA CYS A 247 -13.54 10.59 2.48
C CYS A 247 -12.24 11.04 3.18
N PHE A 248 -11.19 11.29 2.41
CA PHE A 248 -9.92 11.77 2.94
C PHE A 248 -10.01 13.18 3.53
N GLU A 249 -10.81 14.06 2.93
CA GLU A 249 -11.09 15.39 3.49
C GLU A 249 -11.92 15.31 4.79
N VAL A 250 -12.84 14.35 4.91
CA VAL A 250 -13.56 14.09 6.17
C VAL A 250 -12.58 13.61 7.26
N LEU A 251 -11.65 12.71 6.92
CA LEU A 251 -10.58 12.27 7.83
C LEU A 251 -9.73 13.46 8.29
N ALA A 252 -9.27 14.30 7.37
CA ALA A 252 -8.44 15.47 7.69
C ALA A 252 -9.11 16.41 8.70
N LYS A 253 -10.40 16.69 8.49
CA LYS A 253 -11.21 17.50 9.43
C LYS A 253 -11.42 16.81 10.78
N THR A 254 -11.59 15.49 10.79
CA THR A 254 -11.66 14.69 12.04
C THR A 254 -10.37 14.80 12.86
N LEU A 255 -9.22 14.89 12.17
CA LEU A 255 -7.91 15.09 12.79
C LEU A 255 -7.68 16.53 13.28
N GLY A 256 -8.52 17.49 12.85
CA GLY A 256 -8.41 18.91 13.19
C GLY A 256 -7.65 19.75 12.15
N TYR A 257 -7.41 19.21 10.95
CA TYR A 257 -6.73 19.90 9.87
C TYR A 257 -7.71 20.58 8.91
N THR A 258 -7.24 21.62 8.22
CA THR A 258 -8.02 22.34 7.21
C THR A 258 -8.01 21.67 5.83
N SER A 259 -7.03 20.79 5.59
CA SER A 259 -6.88 20.05 4.34
C SER A 259 -6.18 18.71 4.59
N GLY A 260 -6.50 17.71 3.76
CA GLY A 260 -5.78 16.43 3.73
C GLY A 260 -4.26 16.56 3.52
N ARG A 261 -3.77 17.67 2.97
CA ARG A 261 -2.32 17.91 2.77
C ARG A 261 -1.51 18.00 4.08
N MET A 262 -2.17 18.35 5.18
CA MET A 262 -1.52 18.46 6.50
C MET A 262 -1.40 17.11 7.22
N VAL A 263 -2.03 16.06 6.69
CA VAL A 263 -1.99 14.73 7.29
C VAL A 263 -0.62 14.12 7.03
N ASP A 264 0.09 13.80 8.11
CA ASP A 264 1.29 12.95 8.06
C ASP A 264 0.93 11.58 7.46
N LYS A 265 1.41 11.34 6.25
CA LYS A 265 1.11 10.14 5.45
C LYS A 265 1.78 8.91 6.02
N ASP A 266 2.97 9.02 6.60
CA ASP A 266 3.73 7.88 7.13
C ASP A 266 3.03 7.34 8.38
N VAL A 267 2.62 8.26 9.26
CA VAL A 267 1.84 7.91 10.46
C VAL A 267 0.50 7.30 10.06
N LEU A 268 -0.23 7.93 9.12
CA LEU A 268 -1.51 7.41 8.67
C LEU A 268 -1.38 6.02 8.05
N TYR A 269 -0.36 5.81 7.21
CA TYR A 269 -0.09 4.51 6.58
C TYR A 269 0.15 3.44 7.65
N GLY A 270 0.98 3.72 8.66
CA GLY A 270 1.20 2.81 9.77
C GLY A 270 -0.05 2.52 10.59
N VAL A 271 -0.92 3.51 10.79
CA VAL A 271 -2.22 3.33 11.48
C VAL A 271 -3.15 2.44 10.68
N MET A 272 -3.28 2.68 9.37
CA MET A 272 -4.12 1.85 8.49
C MET A 272 -3.58 0.41 8.42
N ALA A 273 -2.27 0.22 8.28
CA ALA A 273 -1.65 -1.10 8.28
C ALA A 273 -1.87 -1.89 9.58
N THR A 274 -1.94 -1.21 10.74
CA THR A 274 -2.23 -1.86 12.03
C THR A 274 -3.70 -2.30 12.15
N ASN A 275 -4.61 -1.65 11.43
CA ASN A 275 -6.04 -1.95 11.45
C ASN A 275 -6.47 -2.87 10.31
N MET A 276 -5.53 -3.53 9.65
CA MET A 276 -5.80 -4.50 8.59
C MET A 276 -5.93 -5.91 9.17
N GLN A 277 -6.89 -6.71 8.66
CA GLN A 277 -6.97 -8.14 8.90
C GLN A 277 -6.48 -8.93 7.69
N ASP A 278 -5.89 -10.11 7.92
CA ASP A 278 -5.40 -10.97 6.84
C ASP A 278 -6.54 -11.33 5.88
N SER A 279 -6.29 -11.15 4.58
CA SER A 279 -7.24 -11.43 3.49
C SER A 279 -8.53 -10.61 3.50
N ASP A 280 -8.63 -9.56 4.34
CA ASP A 280 -9.78 -8.65 4.34
C ASP A 280 -9.63 -7.57 3.24
N ARG A 281 -10.77 -7.04 2.78
CA ARG A 281 -10.89 -6.11 1.63
C ARG A 281 -11.10 -4.66 2.06
N ARG A 282 -10.98 -4.43 3.36
CA ARG A 282 -11.20 -3.16 4.07
C ARG A 282 -10.43 -3.17 5.39
N LEU A 283 -10.36 -2.02 6.05
CA LEU A 283 -9.85 -1.95 7.42
C LEU A 283 -10.88 -2.53 8.40
N SER A 284 -10.40 -3.10 9.50
CA SER A 284 -11.20 -3.63 10.61
C SER A 284 -11.78 -2.49 11.46
N LEU A 285 -12.75 -1.79 10.89
CA LEU A 285 -13.46 -0.66 11.48
C LEU A 285 -14.96 -0.89 11.43
N ASP A 286 -15.70 -0.24 12.32
CA ASP A 286 -17.16 -0.19 12.23
C ASP A 286 -17.60 0.88 11.24
N TYR A 287 -18.12 0.46 10.07
CA TYR A 287 -18.59 1.34 9.00
C TYR A 287 -20.07 1.71 9.09
N GLY A 288 -20.81 1.18 10.08
CA GLY A 288 -22.25 1.43 10.23
C GLY A 288 -23.12 0.91 9.08
N LEU A 289 -22.65 -0.08 8.32
CA LEU A 289 -23.40 -0.72 7.23
C LEU A 289 -23.98 -2.06 7.68
N VAL A 290 -25.15 -2.43 7.16
CA VAL A 290 -25.83 -3.69 7.53
C VAL A 290 -25.19 -4.92 6.84
N GLN A 291 -24.37 -4.70 5.80
CA GLN A 291 -23.84 -5.73 4.91
C GLN A 291 -22.48 -6.33 5.33
N ASP A 292 -22.30 -7.64 5.06
CA ASP A 292 -21.02 -8.36 5.06
C ASP A 292 -20.53 -8.54 3.59
N PHE A 293 -19.36 -7.99 3.24
CA PHE A 293 -18.88 -7.82 1.86
C PHE A 293 -18.04 -9.00 1.31
N ARG A 294 -18.39 -10.23 1.69
CA ARG A 294 -17.55 -11.42 1.42
C ARG A 294 -17.38 -11.75 -0.07
N GLU A 295 -18.37 -11.45 -0.91
CA GLU A 295 -18.42 -11.92 -2.31
C GLU A 295 -18.38 -10.79 -3.36
N GLY A 296 -18.44 -9.52 -2.95
CA GLY A 296 -18.49 -8.36 -3.84
C GLY A 296 -19.46 -7.29 -3.33
N TRP A 297 -19.46 -6.12 -3.95
CA TRP A 297 -20.39 -5.03 -3.70
C TRP A 297 -21.79 -5.47 -4.11
N GLN A 298 -22.77 -5.24 -3.26
CA GLN A 298 -24.18 -5.45 -3.63
C GLN A 298 -24.94 -4.17 -3.32
N CYS A 299 -25.76 -3.71 -4.25
CA CYS A 299 -26.60 -2.56 -4.01
C CYS A 299 -27.77 -2.98 -3.12
N VAL A 300 -27.80 -2.47 -1.88
CA VAL A 300 -28.83 -2.75 -0.89
C VAL A 300 -29.87 -1.63 -0.90
N PRO A 301 -31.11 -1.85 -1.41
CA PRO A 301 -32.16 -0.84 -1.35
C PRO A 301 -32.45 -0.47 0.11
N GLY A 302 -32.55 0.81 0.43
CA GLY A 302 -32.61 1.35 1.78
C GLY A 302 -31.26 1.87 2.31
N GLU A 303 -30.13 1.53 1.68
CA GLU A 303 -28.81 2.10 2.01
C GLU A 303 -28.33 3.15 1.00
N GLU A 304 -29.24 3.76 0.24
CA GLU A 304 -28.92 4.80 -0.77
C GLU A 304 -28.07 5.93 -0.19
N TYR A 305 -28.34 6.31 1.06
CA TYR A 305 -27.59 7.36 1.74
C TYR A 305 -26.09 7.08 1.80
N SER A 306 -25.66 5.81 1.85
CA SER A 306 -24.24 5.43 1.95
C SER A 306 -23.41 5.74 0.70
N LEU A 307 -24.07 5.99 -0.44
CA LEU A 307 -23.46 6.33 -1.72
C LEU A 307 -23.59 7.81 -2.09
N CYS A 308 -24.37 8.59 -1.36
CA CYS A 308 -24.53 10.03 -1.63
C CYS A 308 -23.24 10.81 -1.32
N ASP A 309 -22.92 11.81 -2.14
CA ASP A 309 -21.71 12.63 -1.97
C ASP A 309 -21.64 13.24 -0.55
N PRO A 310 -20.62 12.89 0.25
CA PRO A 310 -20.44 13.45 1.58
C PRO A 310 -19.81 14.85 1.54
N SER A 311 -19.47 15.40 0.38
CA SER A 311 -18.81 16.71 0.26
C SER A 311 -19.76 17.87 0.62
N PRO A 312 -19.23 19.03 1.03
CA PRO A 312 -20.04 20.24 1.18
C PRO A 312 -20.66 20.66 -0.14
N ARG A 313 -21.95 20.97 -0.14
CA ARG A 313 -22.68 21.47 -1.30
C ARG A 313 -22.72 23.01 -1.26
N PRO A 314 -22.17 23.71 -2.28
CA PRO A 314 -22.32 25.17 -2.36
C PRO A 314 -23.80 25.58 -2.40
N GLY A 315 -24.17 26.64 -1.67
CA GLY A 315 -25.56 27.12 -1.61
C GLY A 315 -26.52 26.31 -0.73
N PHE A 316 -26.04 25.21 -0.14
CA PHE A 316 -26.87 24.37 0.73
C PHE A 316 -27.36 25.07 2.00
N ASP A 317 -26.70 26.16 2.42
CA ASP A 317 -27.13 26.97 3.57
C ASP A 317 -28.53 27.58 3.38
N GLU A 318 -28.88 27.98 2.16
CA GLU A 318 -30.20 28.54 1.82
C GLU A 318 -31.29 27.46 1.80
N GLU A 319 -30.97 26.30 1.22
CA GLU A 319 -31.85 25.12 1.22
C GLU A 319 -32.12 24.64 2.66
N LEU A 320 -31.08 24.59 3.50
CA LEU A 320 -31.19 24.21 4.90
C LEU A 320 -32.11 25.15 5.68
N GLN A 321 -32.05 26.47 5.44
CA GLN A 321 -32.94 27.44 6.08
C GLN A 321 -34.40 27.18 5.71
N GLY A 322 -34.69 26.86 4.45
CA GLY A 322 -36.03 26.50 3.99
C GLY A 322 -36.57 25.19 4.60
N MET A 323 -35.68 24.30 5.04
CA MET A 323 -36.05 23.03 5.67
C MET A 323 -36.29 23.11 7.17
N LEU A 324 -35.90 24.21 7.83
CA LEU A 324 -36.02 24.33 9.29
C LEU A 324 -37.51 24.26 9.71
N PRO A 325 -37.88 23.40 10.66
CA PRO A 325 -39.25 23.33 11.14
C PRO A 325 -39.72 24.67 11.69
N ALA A 326 -40.90 25.14 11.27
CA ALA A 326 -41.48 26.40 11.74
C ALA A 326 -41.64 26.44 13.27
N GLN A 327 -41.82 25.28 13.89
CA GLN A 327 -41.94 25.13 15.34
C GLN A 327 -40.67 25.56 16.10
N LEU A 328 -39.50 25.56 15.47
CA LEU A 328 -38.24 25.99 16.10
C LEU A 328 -38.21 27.49 16.41
N PHE A 329 -39.02 28.27 15.68
CA PHE A 329 -39.12 29.73 15.81
C PHE A 329 -40.30 30.15 16.71
N GLY A 330 -41.07 29.21 17.23
CA GLY A 330 -42.16 29.48 18.16
C GLY A 330 -41.68 29.61 19.61
N ASN A 331 -42.49 30.25 20.45
CA ASN A 331 -42.20 30.31 21.88
C ASN A 331 -42.30 28.90 22.50
N PRO A 332 -41.33 28.47 23.33
CA PRO A 332 -41.40 27.18 23.99
C PRO A 332 -42.64 27.11 24.90
N SER A 333 -43.29 25.95 24.93
CA SER A 333 -44.41 25.70 25.82
C SER A 333 -43.99 25.84 27.28
N GLU A 334 -44.92 26.31 28.14
CA GLU A 334 -44.62 26.45 29.56
C GLU A 334 -44.21 25.08 30.15
N PRO A 335 -43.09 25.05 30.88
CA PRO A 335 -42.53 23.82 31.41
C PRO A 335 -43.42 23.24 32.51
N ILE A 336 -43.70 21.94 32.43
CA ILE A 336 -44.43 21.23 33.48
C ILE A 336 -43.52 21.10 34.71
N ASP A 337 -43.86 21.78 35.81
CA ASP A 337 -43.14 21.62 37.08
C ASP A 337 -43.61 20.39 37.85
N LEU A 338 -42.73 19.39 37.91
CA LEU A 338 -42.94 18.14 38.64
C LEU A 338 -42.12 18.05 39.94
N ALA A 339 -41.48 19.14 40.40
CA ALA A 339 -40.61 19.13 41.60
C ALA A 339 -41.31 18.52 42.81
N HIS A 340 -42.60 18.83 42.98
CA HIS A 340 -43.43 18.33 44.08
C HIS A 340 -43.63 16.80 44.10
N LYS A 341 -43.39 16.11 42.98
CA LYS A 341 -43.52 14.64 42.88
C LYS A 341 -42.20 13.89 43.11
N VAL A 342 -41.09 14.62 43.23
CA VAL A 342 -39.75 14.05 43.31
C VAL A 342 -39.31 14.02 44.77
N HIS A 343 -39.34 12.83 45.37
CA HIS A 343 -38.98 12.66 46.79
C HIS A 343 -37.46 12.51 47.01
N SER A 344 -36.75 11.93 46.05
CA SER A 344 -35.29 11.74 46.09
C SER A 344 -34.77 11.52 44.68
N ASP A 345 -33.76 12.28 44.27
CA ASP A 345 -33.07 12.10 42.98
C ASP A 345 -31.57 11.86 43.25
N PRO A 346 -31.04 10.64 42.99
CA PRO A 346 -29.66 10.32 43.31
C PRO A 346 -28.63 11.11 42.49
N LEU A 347 -29.03 11.64 41.33
CA LEU A 347 -28.14 12.43 40.46
C LEU A 347 -28.03 13.88 40.90
N SER A 348 -28.88 14.35 41.83
CA SER A 348 -28.80 15.69 42.40
C SER A 348 -27.54 15.96 43.22
N VAL A 349 -26.78 14.92 43.56
CA VAL A 349 -25.48 15.01 44.25
C VAL A 349 -24.36 15.40 43.27
N LEU A 350 -24.54 15.18 41.97
CA LEU A 350 -23.52 15.45 40.97
C LEU A 350 -23.52 16.94 40.58
N PRO A 351 -22.34 17.60 40.53
CA PRO A 351 -22.22 18.93 39.94
C PRO A 351 -22.61 18.92 38.46
N TYR A 352 -23.09 20.07 37.96
CA TYR A 352 -23.48 20.23 36.57
C TYR A 352 -22.36 19.85 35.58
N ASP A 353 -21.12 20.22 35.89
CA ASP A 353 -19.96 19.90 35.05
C ASP A 353 -19.73 18.38 34.93
N SER A 354 -19.93 17.63 36.02
CA SER A 354 -19.85 16.17 35.99
C SER A 354 -20.98 15.55 35.20
N LEU A 355 -22.18 16.16 35.22
CA LEU A 355 -23.30 15.73 34.38
C LEU A 355 -23.01 16.01 32.89
N LEU A 356 -22.38 17.14 32.55
CA LEU A 356 -21.95 17.44 31.19
C LEU A 356 -20.99 16.37 30.64
N ASP A 357 -19.97 15.98 31.41
CA ASP A 357 -19.04 14.91 31.01
C ASP A 357 -19.75 13.57 30.75
N VAL A 358 -20.78 13.25 31.56
CA VAL A 358 -21.62 12.07 31.36
C VAL A 358 -22.43 12.21 30.05
N PHE A 359 -23.07 13.36 29.81
CA PHE A 359 -23.85 13.58 28.59
C PHE A 359 -22.99 13.53 27.31
N ASP A 360 -21.75 14.01 27.39
CA ASP A 360 -20.76 13.95 26.31
C ASP A 360 -20.37 12.50 25.94
N CYS A 361 -20.70 11.51 26.77
CA CYS A 361 -20.45 10.08 26.53
C CYS A 361 -21.69 9.28 26.13
N LEU A 362 -22.91 9.82 26.28
CA LEU A 362 -24.16 9.10 26.03
C LEU A 362 -24.67 9.26 24.59
N PRO A 363 -25.19 8.18 23.97
CA PRO A 363 -26.06 8.26 22.79
C PRO A 363 -27.31 9.11 23.06
N THR A 364 -27.88 9.70 22.01
CA THR A 364 -29.05 10.59 22.15
C THR A 364 -30.25 9.91 22.82
N ASP A 365 -30.51 8.63 22.53
CA ASP A 365 -31.64 7.91 23.13
C ASP A 365 -31.44 7.57 24.60
N ASP A 366 -30.20 7.30 25.01
CA ASP A 366 -29.86 7.13 26.42
C ASP A 366 -29.92 8.46 27.17
N LEU A 367 -29.50 9.56 26.52
CA LEU A 367 -29.68 10.92 27.07
C LEU A 367 -31.17 11.22 27.29
N LYS A 368 -32.04 10.93 26.31
CA LYS A 368 -33.50 11.08 26.47
C LYS A 368 -34.03 10.21 27.61
N SER A 369 -33.54 8.98 27.74
CA SER A 369 -33.95 8.06 28.81
C SER A 369 -33.51 8.55 30.19
N LEU A 370 -32.29 9.08 30.30
CA LEU A 370 -31.76 9.66 31.52
C LEU A 370 -32.53 10.93 31.93
N MET A 371 -32.87 11.79 30.96
CA MET A 371 -33.73 12.95 31.17
C MET A 371 -35.15 12.58 31.61
N LYS A 372 -35.65 11.40 31.23
CA LYS A 372 -36.95 10.88 31.71
C LYS A 372 -36.84 10.28 33.12
N ALA A 373 -35.71 9.68 33.45
CA ALA A 373 -35.49 8.97 34.70
C ALA A 373 -35.13 9.88 35.90
N SER A 374 -34.51 11.04 35.64
CA SER A 374 -34.09 11.99 36.69
C SER A 374 -34.66 13.38 36.44
N TYR A 375 -35.36 13.91 37.44
CA TYR A 375 -35.89 15.28 37.40
C TYR A 375 -34.78 16.33 37.53
N HIS A 376 -33.70 16.02 38.27
CA HIS A 376 -32.53 16.89 38.36
C HIS A 376 -31.82 17.03 36.99
N VAL A 377 -31.63 15.92 36.27
CA VAL A 377 -31.11 15.94 34.90
C VAL A 377 -32.08 16.63 33.95
N HIS A 378 -33.38 16.33 34.05
CA HIS A 378 -34.41 16.98 33.25
C HIS A 378 -34.33 18.50 33.37
N THR A 379 -34.27 19.04 34.59
CA THR A 379 -34.22 20.48 34.85
C THR A 379 -32.91 21.11 34.41
N SER A 380 -31.77 20.46 34.65
CA SER A 380 -30.44 20.95 34.26
C SER A 380 -30.22 21.03 32.75
N THR A 381 -30.95 20.25 31.96
CA THR A 381 -30.86 20.21 30.49
C THR A 381 -31.89 21.11 29.80
N ARG A 382 -32.64 21.94 30.54
CA ARG A 382 -33.65 22.85 29.96
C ARG A 382 -33.06 24.10 29.32
N GLU A 383 -31.91 24.53 29.82
CA GLU A 383 -31.31 25.80 29.45
C GLU A 383 -30.71 25.75 28.03
N PRO A 384 -30.92 26.78 27.17
CA PRO A 384 -30.35 26.83 25.83
C PRO A 384 -28.84 26.59 25.72
N PRO A 385 -27.99 27.07 26.67
CA PRO A 385 -26.56 26.76 26.67
C PRO A 385 -26.22 25.27 26.63
N PHE A 386 -27.02 24.40 27.27
CA PHE A 386 -26.81 22.95 27.23
C PHE A 386 -26.94 22.41 25.81
N TRP A 387 -28.04 22.73 25.12
CA TRP A 387 -28.28 22.25 23.75
C TRP A 387 -27.33 22.87 22.73
N LYS A 388 -26.91 24.13 22.94
CA LYS A 388 -25.81 24.74 22.17
C LYS A 388 -24.50 23.97 22.35
N HIS A 389 -24.17 23.54 23.57
CA HIS A 389 -23.01 22.68 23.83
C HIS A 389 -23.16 21.34 23.12
N MET A 390 -24.32 20.67 23.23
CA MET A 390 -24.58 19.39 22.55
C MET A 390 -24.47 19.50 21.01
N LEU A 391 -25.02 20.56 20.41
CA LEU A 391 -24.84 20.84 18.97
C LEU A 391 -23.36 21.01 18.61
N ARG A 392 -22.61 21.77 19.41
CA ARG A 392 -21.19 22.03 19.21
C ARG A 392 -20.34 20.75 19.24
N ILE A 393 -20.65 19.83 20.15
CA ILE A 393 -19.85 18.61 20.34
C ILE A 393 -20.32 17.43 19.46
N ARG A 394 -21.60 17.34 19.11
CA ARG A 394 -22.16 16.17 18.38
C ARG A 394 -22.46 16.41 16.91
N ILE A 395 -22.84 17.63 16.51
CA ILE A 395 -23.35 17.91 15.15
C ILE A 395 -22.37 18.78 14.35
N LEU A 396 -21.97 19.94 14.90
CA LEU A 396 -21.06 20.89 14.23
C LEU A 396 -19.67 20.34 13.83
N PRO A 397 -19.13 19.25 14.43
CA PRO A 397 -17.86 18.70 13.97
C PRO A 397 -17.90 18.19 12.53
N TRP A 398 -19.03 17.62 12.07
CA TRP A 398 -19.18 17.07 10.71
C TRP A 398 -20.22 17.82 9.86
N PHE A 399 -21.14 18.58 10.47
CA PHE A 399 -22.08 19.45 9.76
C PHE A 399 -21.52 20.88 9.67
N TYR A 400 -20.69 21.14 8.66
CA TYR A 400 -19.92 22.38 8.53
C TYR A 400 -20.78 23.58 8.15
N GLU A 401 -21.76 23.34 7.29
CA GLU A 401 -22.72 24.29 6.71
C GLU A 401 -23.57 24.96 7.82
N LEU A 402 -23.93 24.20 8.86
CA LEU A 402 -24.69 24.70 10.00
C LEU A 402 -23.91 25.72 10.85
N ARG A 403 -22.58 25.82 10.72
CA ARG A 403 -21.77 26.76 11.51
C ARG A 403 -22.13 28.21 11.20
N THR A 404 -22.46 28.52 9.95
CA THR A 404 -22.89 29.87 9.54
C THR A 404 -24.18 30.24 10.26
N PHE A 405 -25.14 29.33 10.32
CA PHE A 405 -26.40 29.50 11.04
C PHE A 405 -26.22 29.61 12.57
N ALA A 406 -25.30 28.83 13.15
CA ALA A 406 -25.01 28.92 14.58
C ALA A 406 -24.37 30.28 14.99
N ASN A 407 -23.77 30.99 14.03
CA ASN A 407 -23.08 32.27 14.23
C ASN A 407 -23.94 33.49 13.85
N THR A 408 -25.09 33.31 13.19
CA THR A 408 -26.03 34.41 12.90
C THR A 408 -26.92 34.73 14.11
N ALA A 409 -27.47 35.95 14.14
CA ALA A 409 -28.37 36.37 15.21
C ALA A 409 -29.71 35.64 15.11
N VAL A 410 -29.86 34.56 15.87
CA VAL A 410 -31.10 33.78 15.99
C VAL A 410 -32.06 34.49 16.97
N PRO A 411 -33.39 34.50 16.74
CA PRO A 411 -34.35 35.16 17.64
C PRO A 411 -34.27 34.71 19.10
N GLU A 412 -34.59 35.63 20.01
CA GLU A 412 -34.73 35.33 21.43
C GLU A 412 -35.90 34.35 21.63
N GLY A 413 -35.62 33.16 22.19
CA GLY A 413 -36.61 32.09 22.36
C GLY A 413 -36.48 30.90 21.40
N PHE A 414 -35.51 30.88 20.49
CA PHE A 414 -35.29 29.76 19.55
C PHE A 414 -35.09 28.40 20.25
N ASP A 415 -35.76 27.37 19.74
CA ASP A 415 -35.72 26.01 20.31
C ASP A 415 -34.46 25.23 19.88
N TRP A 416 -33.36 25.45 20.62
CA TRP A 416 -32.09 24.74 20.41
C TRP A 416 -32.20 23.23 20.66
N LYS A 417 -33.12 22.79 21.54
CA LYS A 417 -33.36 21.37 21.79
C LYS A 417 -34.05 20.71 20.60
N GLY A 418 -35.10 21.36 20.10
CA GLY A 418 -35.81 20.93 18.90
C GLY A 418 -34.88 20.83 17.70
N LEU A 419 -34.01 21.84 17.49
CA LEU A 419 -33.02 21.83 16.42
C LEU A 419 -32.08 20.63 16.54
N PHE A 420 -31.52 20.41 17.74
CA PHE A 420 -30.62 19.28 17.98
C PHE A 420 -31.30 17.94 17.68
N LEU A 421 -32.49 17.71 18.23
CA LEU A 421 -33.20 16.44 18.06
C LEU A 421 -33.65 16.21 16.62
N TRP A 422 -34.08 17.27 15.92
CA TRP A 422 -34.47 17.22 14.52
C TRP A 422 -33.28 16.87 13.63
N LEU A 423 -32.14 17.54 13.82
CA LEU A 423 -30.91 17.28 13.08
C LEU A 423 -30.35 15.88 13.36
N ASP A 424 -30.29 15.48 14.62
CA ASP A 424 -29.76 14.18 15.02
C ASP A 424 -30.57 13.03 14.40
N ALA A 425 -31.90 13.16 14.36
CA ALA A 425 -32.78 12.17 13.75
C ALA A 425 -32.68 12.13 12.22
N LEU A 426 -32.73 13.28 11.53
CA LEU A 426 -32.72 13.29 10.06
C LEU A 426 -31.37 12.89 9.44
N THR A 427 -30.27 13.10 10.17
CA THR A 427 -28.92 12.78 9.71
C THR A 427 -28.41 11.44 10.24
N ALA A 428 -29.26 10.68 10.95
CA ALA A 428 -28.88 9.37 11.45
C ALA A 428 -28.54 8.43 10.26
N PRO A 429 -27.39 7.73 10.30
CA PRO A 429 -26.99 6.80 9.24
C PRO A 429 -27.72 5.47 9.43
N GLU A 430 -29.04 5.48 9.24
CA GLU A 430 -29.91 4.32 9.45
C GLU A 430 -30.48 3.79 8.14
N PHE A 431 -30.84 2.51 8.14
CA PHE A 431 -31.49 1.86 7.00
C PHE A 431 -32.82 2.52 6.67
N GLY A 432 -33.01 2.85 5.39
CA GLY A 432 -34.19 3.54 4.87
C GLY A 432 -34.14 5.06 5.05
N ASN A 433 -32.97 5.65 5.32
CA ASN A 433 -32.82 7.10 5.33
C ASN A 433 -33.03 7.67 3.91
N GLN A 434 -33.81 8.75 3.80
CA GLN A 434 -34.24 9.34 2.54
C GLN A 434 -34.33 10.86 2.65
N GLY A 435 -34.29 11.53 1.50
CA GLY A 435 -34.48 12.97 1.40
C GLY A 435 -33.18 13.75 1.19
N PRO A 436 -33.23 15.09 1.26
CA PRO A 436 -32.15 15.95 0.80
C PRO A 436 -30.91 15.90 1.71
N LEU A 437 -30.99 15.34 2.93
CA LEU A 437 -29.86 15.26 3.87
C LEU A 437 -29.06 13.95 3.80
N MET A 438 -29.34 13.06 2.84
CA MET A 438 -28.64 11.77 2.72
C MET A 438 -27.11 11.91 2.62
N GLY A 439 -26.60 12.90 1.89
CA GLY A 439 -25.15 13.17 1.84
C GLY A 439 -24.55 13.53 3.21
N LEU A 440 -25.31 14.22 4.08
CA LEU A 440 -24.89 14.50 5.46
C LEU A 440 -24.92 13.26 6.34
N ALA A 441 -25.92 12.39 6.16
CA ALA A 441 -25.94 11.10 6.84
C ALA A 441 -24.73 10.24 6.45
N ASN A 442 -24.36 10.23 5.16
CA ASN A 442 -23.12 9.56 4.72
C ASN A 442 -21.87 10.19 5.35
N ARG A 443 -21.79 11.52 5.37
CA ARG A 443 -20.67 12.23 5.99
C ARG A 443 -20.56 11.90 7.47
N ARG A 444 -21.68 11.87 8.21
CA ARG A 444 -21.71 11.48 9.63
C ARG A 444 -21.22 10.04 9.82
N ARG A 445 -21.63 9.11 8.95
CA ARG A 445 -21.15 7.72 8.95
C ARG A 445 -19.63 7.66 8.75
N ILE A 446 -19.10 8.33 7.73
CA ILE A 446 -17.66 8.37 7.42
C ILE A 446 -16.88 9.05 8.57
N TRP A 447 -17.43 10.12 9.15
CA TRP A 447 -16.86 10.79 10.31
C TRP A 447 -16.70 9.82 11.49
N ASN A 448 -17.72 9.03 11.80
CA ASN A 448 -17.66 8.03 12.88
C ASN A 448 -16.59 6.96 12.61
N VAL A 449 -16.38 6.55 11.35
CA VAL A 449 -15.25 5.68 10.97
C VAL A 449 -13.91 6.37 11.22
N CYS A 450 -13.76 7.61 10.76
CA CYS A 450 -12.55 8.39 10.93
C CYS A 450 -12.23 8.66 12.41
N GLN A 451 -13.24 8.77 13.28
CA GLN A 451 -13.07 8.93 14.72
C GLN A 451 -12.43 7.71 15.39
N GLN A 452 -12.58 6.51 14.82
CA GLN A 452 -11.89 5.31 15.32
C GLN A 452 -10.38 5.37 15.02
N LEU A 453 -9.98 5.95 13.89
CA LEU A 453 -8.57 6.11 13.49
C LEU A 453 -7.88 7.31 14.16
N ALA A 454 -8.63 8.39 14.42
CA ALA A 454 -8.11 9.64 14.96
C ALA A 454 -7.29 9.51 16.26
N PRO A 455 -7.71 8.76 17.31
CA PRO A 455 -6.91 8.61 18.52
C PRO A 455 -5.59 7.88 18.25
N LEU A 456 -5.59 6.82 17.43
CA LEU A 456 -4.39 6.07 17.05
C LEU A 456 -3.39 6.94 16.29
N TYR A 457 -3.90 7.77 15.39
CA TYR A 457 -3.09 8.74 14.66
C TYR A 457 -2.49 9.79 15.61
N LYS A 458 -3.31 10.42 16.46
CA LYS A 458 -2.85 11.44 17.42
C LYS A 458 -1.87 10.87 18.43
N GLU A 459 -2.05 9.62 18.84
CA GLU A 459 -1.13 8.91 19.72
C GLU A 459 0.23 8.68 19.07
N ARG A 460 0.35 8.53 17.74
CA ARG A 460 1.64 8.33 17.05
C ARG A 460 2.29 9.62 16.57
N VAL A 461 1.51 10.66 16.29
CA VAL A 461 2.03 12.02 16.02
C VAL A 461 2.64 12.65 17.29
N ARG A 462 2.05 12.41 18.48
CA ARG A 462 2.54 12.96 19.75
C ARG A 462 3.96 12.49 20.16
N PRO A 463 4.34 11.20 20.04
CA PRO A 463 5.69 10.69 20.29
C PRO A 463 6.74 11.32 19.39
N LEU A 464 6.42 11.62 18.12
CA LEU A 464 7.34 12.33 17.23
C LEU A 464 7.59 13.77 17.70
N ALA A 465 6.64 14.39 18.41
CA ALA A 465 6.80 15.71 19.02
C ALA A 465 7.37 15.69 20.45
N ILE A 466 7.32 14.55 21.16
CA ILE A 466 7.63 14.46 22.61
C ILE A 466 8.84 13.56 22.92
N GLN A 467 9.36 12.77 21.98
CA GLN A 467 10.65 12.09 22.14
C GLN A 467 11.82 13.08 21.94
N ASN A 468 12.05 13.88 22.98
CA ASN A 468 13.29 14.59 23.29
C ASN A 468 13.71 15.76 22.40
N GLU A 469 12.88 16.77 22.12
CA GLU A 469 13.41 18.07 21.66
C GLU A 469 13.57 19.05 22.85
N PRO A 470 14.71 19.08 23.58
CA PRO A 470 15.12 20.30 24.24
C PRO A 470 15.41 21.31 23.13
N GLU A 471 14.51 22.28 22.92
CA GLU A 471 14.66 23.42 21.99
C GLU A 471 15.62 23.13 20.85
N ASP A 472 15.24 22.25 19.90
CA ASP A 472 16.14 21.96 18.79
C ASP A 472 16.48 23.27 18.09
N GLY A 473 17.77 23.61 18.14
CA GLY A 473 18.30 24.83 17.56
C GLY A 473 17.98 24.87 16.07
N GLU A 474 18.02 26.07 15.49
CA GLU A 474 17.81 26.26 14.05
C GLU A 474 18.69 25.32 13.19
N GLU A 475 19.91 25.01 13.66
CA GLU A 475 20.84 24.06 13.03
C GLU A 475 20.30 22.61 12.99
N ALA A 476 19.70 22.10 14.08
CA ALA A 476 19.18 20.73 14.11
C ALA A 476 18.05 20.54 13.10
N ARG A 477 17.15 21.54 12.99
CA ARG A 477 16.09 21.56 11.98
C ARG A 477 16.64 21.68 10.57
N ALA A 478 17.67 22.51 10.36
CA ALA A 478 18.32 22.66 9.07
C ALA A 478 18.98 21.33 8.61
N ILE A 479 19.67 20.62 9.51
CA ILE A 479 20.26 19.31 9.24
C ILE A 479 19.17 18.33 8.79
N MET A 480 18.09 18.17 9.56
CA MET A 480 17.01 17.24 9.22
C MET A 480 16.27 17.62 7.94
N LYS A 481 16.09 18.92 7.66
CA LYS A 481 15.50 19.40 6.41
C LYS A 481 16.34 19.03 5.18
N SER A 482 17.66 18.97 5.33
CA SER A 482 18.59 18.55 4.28
C SER A 482 18.85 17.02 4.23
N ALA A 483 18.34 16.27 5.21
CA ALA A 483 18.61 14.85 5.33
C ALA A 483 17.86 14.03 4.28
N VAL A 484 18.57 13.07 3.68
CA VAL A 484 18.03 12.12 2.70
C VAL A 484 18.20 10.68 3.17
N SER A 485 17.28 9.82 2.75
CA SER A 485 17.25 8.38 3.00
C SER A 485 17.04 7.67 1.67
N LEU A 486 18.14 7.23 1.04
CA LEU A 486 18.12 6.79 -0.37
C LEU A 486 17.87 5.29 -0.55
N HIS A 487 17.91 4.48 0.50
CA HIS A 487 17.76 3.02 0.41
C HIS A 487 17.32 2.40 1.75
N MET A 488 16.07 1.94 1.82
CA MET A 488 15.47 1.34 3.02
C MET A 488 15.06 -0.14 2.81
N PRO A 489 16.04 -1.05 2.66
CA PRO A 489 15.79 -2.45 2.40
C PRO A 489 15.16 -3.16 3.60
N MET A 490 14.47 -4.26 3.30
CA MET A 490 14.07 -5.22 4.31
C MET A 490 15.30 -5.88 4.95
N VAL A 491 15.23 -6.04 6.28
CA VAL A 491 16.24 -6.72 7.10
C VAL A 491 15.64 -7.79 8.02
N MET A 492 14.33 -8.04 7.89
CA MET A 492 13.60 -9.09 8.60
C MET A 492 12.64 -9.83 7.65
N TYR A 493 12.59 -11.16 7.72
CA TYR A 493 11.65 -11.98 6.95
C TYR A 493 11.04 -13.09 7.81
N PRO A 494 9.72 -13.36 7.76
CA PRO A 494 8.74 -12.72 6.87
C PRO A 494 8.48 -11.25 7.22
N GLN A 495 7.89 -10.51 6.28
CA GLN A 495 7.49 -9.12 6.52
C GLN A 495 6.48 -9.06 7.67
N PRO A 496 6.66 -8.19 8.67
CA PRO A 496 5.66 -8.00 9.72
C PRO A 496 4.37 -7.42 9.12
N GLN A 497 3.21 -7.79 9.66
CA GLN A 497 1.90 -7.29 9.20
C GLN A 497 1.69 -5.81 9.53
N ALA A 498 2.15 -5.35 10.70
CA ALA A 498 1.96 -3.99 11.18
C ALA A 498 3.29 -3.35 11.62
N PRO A 499 4.21 -3.06 10.68
CA PRO A 499 5.44 -2.35 11.01
C PRO A 499 5.17 -0.88 11.33
N GLU A 500 5.88 -0.35 12.31
CA GLU A 500 5.89 1.09 12.62
C GLU A 500 7.10 1.76 11.99
N THR A 501 6.89 2.82 11.21
CA THR A 501 7.98 3.64 10.66
C THR A 501 8.46 4.62 11.72
N ILE A 502 9.77 4.61 11.99
CA ILE A 502 10.40 5.53 12.95
C ILE A 502 11.62 6.21 12.35
N SER A 503 11.94 7.41 12.83
CA SER A 503 13.14 8.16 12.48
C SER A 503 13.78 8.75 13.73
N VAL A 504 15.11 8.76 13.78
CA VAL A 504 15.86 9.40 14.87
C VAL A 504 16.99 10.25 14.29
N GLN A 505 17.13 11.46 14.82
CA GLN A 505 18.29 12.32 14.56
C GLN A 505 19.40 11.97 15.55
N PHE A 506 20.58 11.60 15.03
CA PHE A 506 21.77 11.34 15.82
C PHE A 506 22.62 12.57 16.07
N ILE A 507 22.70 13.53 15.15
CA ILE A 507 23.48 14.77 15.35
C ILE A 507 22.58 15.99 15.23
N ARG A 508 22.69 16.91 16.18
CA ARG A 508 21.89 18.16 16.26
C ARG A 508 22.70 19.41 15.89
N SER A 509 24.02 19.29 15.90
CA SER A 509 24.95 20.31 15.44
C SER A 509 26.18 19.65 14.84
N TRP A 510 26.76 20.25 13.81
CA TRP A 510 28.01 19.77 13.21
C TRP A 510 29.20 19.83 14.19
N ALA A 511 29.10 20.66 15.23
CA ALA A 511 30.07 20.74 16.31
C ALA A 511 30.12 19.44 17.15
N GLU A 512 29.04 18.66 17.22
CA GLU A 512 29.01 17.43 18.03
C GLU A 512 30.01 16.39 17.54
N ILE A 513 30.09 16.17 16.22
CA ILE A 513 31.02 15.20 15.64
C ILE A 513 32.46 15.74 15.52
N THR A 514 32.63 17.05 15.59
CA THR A 514 33.95 17.71 15.50
C THR A 514 34.63 17.82 16.86
N HIS A 515 33.86 18.09 17.93
CA HIS A 515 34.41 18.47 19.22
C HIS A 515 34.03 17.56 20.38
N ARG A 516 33.08 16.63 20.22
CA ARG A 516 32.62 15.75 21.29
C ARG A 516 32.89 14.29 20.94
N SER A 517 33.24 13.52 21.95
CA SER A 517 33.21 12.06 21.86
C SER A 517 31.78 11.56 22.09
N CYS A 518 31.47 10.38 21.58
CA CYS A 518 30.18 9.73 21.85
C CYS A 518 30.32 8.21 21.93
N ASP A 519 29.34 7.56 22.55
CA ASP A 519 29.23 6.11 22.56
C ASP A 519 28.09 5.65 21.64
N LEU A 520 28.37 4.64 20.82
CA LEU A 520 27.37 3.93 20.03
C LEU A 520 27.05 2.60 20.72
N ASP A 521 25.79 2.46 21.13
CA ASP A 521 25.24 1.29 21.81
C ASP A 521 24.27 0.52 20.92
N THR A 522 24.16 -0.79 21.13
CA THR A 522 23.17 -1.65 20.47
C THR A 522 22.39 -2.45 21.49
N TYR A 523 21.14 -2.77 21.18
CA TYR A 523 20.24 -3.52 22.05
C TYR A 523 19.65 -4.69 21.27
N TRP A 524 19.66 -5.87 21.89
CA TRP A 524 19.31 -7.13 21.25
C TRP A 524 18.19 -7.83 22.00
N ASN A 525 17.22 -8.39 21.28
CA ASN A 525 16.09 -9.07 21.88
C ASN A 525 16.54 -10.21 22.82
N SER A 526 16.01 -10.23 24.04
CA SER A 526 16.23 -11.26 25.06
C SER A 526 15.12 -12.32 25.11
N ASN A 527 13.97 -12.07 24.49
CA ASN A 527 12.72 -12.82 24.68
C ASN A 527 12.51 -13.98 23.69
N VAL A 528 13.48 -14.23 22.82
CA VAL A 528 13.43 -15.38 21.92
C VAL A 528 14.44 -16.41 22.42
N ASN A 529 14.07 -17.70 22.38
CA ASN A 529 14.93 -18.84 22.74
C ASN A 529 16.41 -18.54 22.43
N ARG A 530 17.35 -18.96 23.30
CA ARG A 530 18.80 -18.60 23.36
C ARG A 530 19.60 -18.49 22.04
N TYR A 531 19.02 -18.83 20.89
CA TYR A 531 19.58 -18.83 19.54
C TYR A 531 18.93 -17.81 18.57
N GLU A 532 18.04 -16.92 19.03
CA GLU A 532 17.23 -16.03 18.16
C GLU A 532 17.25 -14.54 18.59
N SER A 533 18.43 -13.99 18.88
CA SER A 533 18.56 -12.59 19.30
C SER A 533 18.64 -11.59 18.13
N GLY A 534 17.51 -11.01 17.74
CA GLY A 534 17.43 -9.93 16.73
C GLY A 534 17.80 -8.54 17.28
N LEU A 535 18.27 -7.62 16.44
CA LEU A 535 18.55 -6.22 16.80
C LEU A 535 17.23 -5.46 17.03
N VAL A 536 17.07 -4.83 18.20
CA VAL A 536 15.87 -4.08 18.60
C VAL A 536 16.13 -2.59 18.80
N GLY A 537 17.39 -2.19 18.94
CA GLY A 537 17.72 -0.77 19.02
C GLY A 537 19.19 -0.43 18.76
N ILE A 538 19.41 0.78 18.27
CA ILE A 538 20.72 1.41 18.05
C ILE A 538 20.67 2.79 18.71
N ALA A 539 21.63 3.12 19.56
CA ALA A 539 21.64 4.41 20.25
C ALA A 539 22.99 5.10 20.16
N VAL A 540 22.97 6.44 20.04
CA VAL A 540 24.16 7.28 20.20
C VAL A 540 24.01 8.09 21.49
N ARG A 541 25.07 8.12 22.29
CA ARG A 541 25.12 8.86 23.55
C ARG A 541 26.21 9.93 23.50
N PHE A 542 25.80 11.18 23.59
CA PHE A 542 26.68 12.33 23.73
C PHE A 542 26.66 12.83 25.18
N GLY A 543 27.60 12.38 26.00
CA GLY A 543 27.61 12.66 27.44
C GLY A 543 26.38 12.08 28.14
N GLY A 544 25.52 12.92 28.72
CA GLY A 544 24.28 12.48 29.38
C GLY A 544 23.06 12.31 28.45
N GLN A 545 23.15 12.73 27.18
CA GLN A 545 22.03 12.67 26.24
C GLN A 545 22.12 11.40 25.38
N GLN A 546 21.08 10.57 25.42
CA GLN A 546 20.97 9.35 24.61
C GLN A 546 19.88 9.50 23.56
N ARG A 547 20.19 9.17 22.31
CA ARG A 547 19.29 9.24 21.15
C ARG A 547 19.15 7.83 20.58
N VAL A 548 17.93 7.29 20.52
CA VAL A 548 17.68 5.86 20.28
C VAL A 548 16.82 5.65 19.04
N PHE A 549 17.31 4.82 18.11
CA PHE A 549 16.52 4.19 17.07
C PHE A 549 16.00 2.86 17.62
N GLY A 550 14.68 2.73 17.83
CA GLY A 550 14.04 1.55 18.40
C GLY A 550 13.99 1.54 19.92
N THR A 551 14.27 0.41 20.56
CA THR A 551 14.10 0.24 22.02
C THR A 551 15.41 -0.12 22.73
N THR A 552 15.55 0.35 23.97
CA THR A 552 16.65 -0.01 24.88
C THR A 552 16.31 -1.17 25.82
N GLU A 553 15.11 -1.74 25.75
CA GLU A 553 14.65 -2.82 26.63
C GLU A 553 15.35 -4.17 26.39
N GLY A 554 16.12 -4.28 25.29
CA GLY A 554 16.91 -5.46 24.97
C GLY A 554 18.20 -5.59 25.78
N ARG A 555 18.88 -6.74 25.63
CA ARG A 555 20.23 -6.98 26.15
C ARG A 555 21.21 -6.02 25.45
N PRO A 556 22.02 -5.24 26.19
CA PRO A 556 23.02 -4.36 25.58
C PRO A 556 24.14 -5.17 24.91
N GLY A 557 24.55 -4.73 23.74
CA GLY A 557 25.76 -5.18 23.06
C GLY A 557 27.01 -4.46 23.58
N GLN A 558 28.14 -4.69 22.93
CA GLN A 558 29.38 -3.99 23.27
C GLN A 558 29.31 -2.54 22.76
N SER A 559 29.43 -1.57 23.68
CA SER A 559 29.49 -0.14 23.36
C SER A 559 30.73 0.21 22.53
N LEU A 560 30.59 1.07 21.51
CA LEU A 560 31.67 1.63 20.70
C LEU A 560 31.88 3.11 21.06
N HIS A 561 33.01 3.42 21.69
CA HIS A 561 33.46 4.80 21.87
C HIS A 561 33.98 5.37 20.55
N ILE A 562 33.55 6.57 20.21
CA ILE A 562 33.94 7.34 19.02
C ILE A 562 34.57 8.65 19.52
N GLU A 563 35.82 8.88 19.12
CA GLU A 563 36.59 10.06 19.51
C GLU A 563 36.16 11.32 18.73
N PRO A 564 36.46 12.54 19.23
CA PRO A 564 36.21 13.77 18.49
C PRO A 564 36.94 13.76 17.13
N ASN A 565 36.28 14.27 16.09
CA ASN A 565 36.72 14.23 14.68
C ASN A 565 36.72 12.83 14.04
N GLU A 566 36.21 11.81 14.72
CA GLU A 566 35.83 10.54 14.09
C GLU A 566 34.31 10.45 13.95
N TRP A 567 33.85 9.85 12.86
CA TRP A 567 32.42 9.62 12.67
C TRP A 567 32.13 8.33 11.92
N ILE A 568 30.88 7.88 11.95
CA ILE A 568 30.46 6.64 11.29
C ILE A 568 30.43 6.86 9.78
N LYS A 569 31.22 6.06 9.05
CA LYS A 569 31.25 6.03 7.59
C LYS A 569 30.43 4.87 7.01
N GLN A 570 30.41 3.73 7.69
CA GLN A 570 29.66 2.55 7.24
C GLN A 570 29.09 1.77 8.42
N ILE A 571 27.88 1.23 8.22
CA ILE A 571 27.23 0.24 9.09
C ILE A 571 26.99 -1.00 8.25
N ILE A 572 27.64 -2.12 8.58
CA ILE A 572 27.44 -3.41 7.92
C ILE A 572 26.66 -4.29 8.87
N VAL A 573 25.47 -4.73 8.48
CA VAL A 573 24.65 -5.63 9.29
C VAL A 573 24.78 -7.06 8.78
N SER A 574 24.87 -8.02 9.70
CA SER A 574 24.80 -9.44 9.40
C SER A 574 23.35 -9.91 9.57
N VAL A 575 22.79 -10.54 8.53
CA VAL A 575 21.40 -11.02 8.51
C VAL A 575 21.40 -12.55 8.48
N ASP A 576 20.48 -13.16 9.22
CA ASP A 576 20.28 -14.61 9.20
C ASP A 576 19.95 -15.12 7.79
N LYS A 577 20.58 -16.24 7.37
CA LYS A 577 20.25 -16.87 6.09
C LYS A 577 18.87 -17.53 6.18
N MET A 578 17.96 -17.17 5.28
CA MET A 578 16.63 -17.79 5.19
C MET A 578 16.72 -19.30 4.94
N ASN A 579 15.88 -20.07 5.63
CA ASN A 579 15.76 -21.52 5.44
C ASN A 579 14.28 -21.93 5.28
N MET A 580 13.93 -22.36 4.07
CA MET A 580 12.56 -22.72 3.67
C MET A 580 12.27 -24.24 3.72
N PHE A 581 13.25 -25.08 4.05
CA PHE A 581 13.22 -26.52 3.76
C PHE A 581 13.20 -27.47 5.00
N ARG A 582 12.78 -27.03 6.20
CA ARG A 582 12.78 -27.91 7.42
C ARG A 582 11.53 -28.79 7.56
N GLU A 583 11.70 -29.97 8.15
CA GLU A 583 10.67 -31.03 8.40
C GLU A 583 9.64 -30.66 9.49
N ASP A 584 9.99 -29.84 10.49
CA ASP A 584 9.22 -29.72 11.74
C ASP A 584 7.98 -28.80 11.67
N GLN A 585 7.58 -28.31 10.49
CA GLN A 585 6.37 -27.49 10.36
C GLN A 585 5.15 -28.37 10.10
N ASP A 586 4.10 -28.24 10.93
CA ASP A 586 2.78 -28.81 10.64
C ASP A 586 2.22 -28.15 9.37
N ARG A 587 2.33 -28.86 8.24
CA ARG A 587 1.96 -28.40 6.90
C ARG A 587 0.66 -29.04 6.41
N SER A 588 -0.17 -29.52 7.33
CA SER A 588 -1.56 -29.94 7.05
C SER A 588 -2.34 -28.82 6.35
N GLN A 589 -2.01 -27.56 6.64
CA GLN A 589 -2.53 -26.35 5.99
C GLN A 589 -1.76 -25.89 4.76
N ALA A 590 -0.72 -26.53 4.23
CA ALA A 590 0.03 -26.00 3.07
C ALA A 590 -0.78 -25.93 1.75
N ARG A 591 -1.99 -26.51 1.70
CA ARG A 591 -2.98 -26.25 0.63
C ARG A 591 -3.89 -25.04 0.91
N GLN A 592 -3.93 -24.54 2.15
CA GLN A 592 -4.76 -23.42 2.63
C GLN A 592 -3.91 -22.19 3.05
N ALA A 593 -2.64 -22.36 3.39
CA ALA A 593 -1.71 -21.30 3.78
C ALA A 593 -1.04 -20.73 2.52
N SER A 594 -1.32 -19.46 2.25
CA SER A 594 -1.09 -18.77 0.98
C SER A 594 0.39 -18.58 0.60
N LEU A 595 1.36 -18.78 1.51
CA LEU A 595 2.79 -18.49 1.26
C LEU A 595 3.73 -19.44 2.03
N PRO A 596 4.86 -19.86 1.45
CA PRO A 596 5.86 -20.66 2.15
C PRO A 596 6.53 -19.82 3.26
N GLN A 597 6.40 -20.23 4.52
CA GLN A 597 7.02 -19.53 5.65
C GLN A 597 8.39 -20.12 6.01
N PRO A 598 9.37 -19.29 6.36
CA PRO A 598 10.68 -19.77 6.77
C PRO A 598 10.59 -20.52 8.09
N SER A 599 11.52 -21.43 8.33
CA SER A 599 11.58 -22.21 9.58
C SER A 599 11.95 -21.38 10.82
N LYS A 600 12.49 -20.18 10.62
CA LYS A 600 12.84 -19.18 11.62
C LYS A 600 12.77 -17.81 10.96
N THR A 601 12.36 -16.80 11.70
CA THR A 601 12.44 -15.40 11.27
C THR A 601 13.90 -15.01 11.01
N ALA A 602 14.21 -14.63 9.78
CA ALA A 602 15.50 -14.01 9.46
C ALA A 602 15.46 -12.57 9.95
N CYS A 603 16.52 -12.11 10.63
CA CYS A 603 16.65 -10.74 11.11
C CYS A 603 18.13 -10.35 11.26
N ILE A 604 18.40 -9.09 11.66
CA ILE A 604 19.77 -8.65 11.99
C ILE A 604 20.25 -9.37 13.25
N VAL A 605 21.39 -10.06 13.12
CA VAL A 605 22.02 -10.87 14.18
C VAL A 605 23.42 -10.40 14.56
N GLY A 606 24.04 -9.55 13.73
CA GLY A 606 25.34 -8.93 13.99
C GLY A 606 25.45 -7.56 13.33
N MET A 607 26.39 -6.74 13.81
CA MET A 607 26.64 -5.39 13.27
C MET A 607 28.13 -5.04 13.32
N LYS A 608 28.67 -4.48 12.25
CA LYS A 608 30.02 -3.93 12.16
C LYS A 608 29.94 -2.46 11.77
N VAL A 609 30.70 -1.62 12.46
CA VAL A 609 30.74 -0.17 12.23
C VAL A 609 32.15 0.21 11.80
N ILE A 610 32.25 1.01 10.75
CA ILE A 610 33.52 1.53 10.22
C ILE A 610 33.49 3.05 10.33
N LEU A 611 34.50 3.62 10.97
CA LEU A 611 34.67 5.05 11.18
C LEU A 611 35.36 5.72 9.99
N THR A 612 35.32 7.05 9.93
CA THR A 612 35.98 7.88 8.91
C THR A 612 37.49 7.66 8.82
N SER A 613 38.14 7.33 9.94
CA SER A 613 39.56 6.95 10.01
C SER A 613 39.87 5.57 9.41
N GLY A 614 38.84 4.77 9.10
CA GLY A 614 38.97 3.38 8.67
C GLY A 614 39.04 2.39 9.83
N VAL A 615 39.07 2.87 11.08
CA VAL A 615 38.94 2.00 12.27
C VAL A 615 37.59 1.31 12.22
N SER A 616 37.56 0.00 12.45
CA SER A 616 36.33 -0.77 12.46
C SER A 616 36.15 -1.50 13.78
N LYS A 617 34.92 -1.53 14.28
CA LYS A 617 34.53 -2.33 15.45
C LYS A 617 33.33 -3.19 15.11
N THR A 618 33.39 -4.44 15.55
CA THR A 618 32.28 -5.38 15.39
C THR A 618 31.56 -5.56 16.71
N VAL A 619 30.25 -5.36 16.68
CA VAL A 619 29.34 -5.51 17.81
C VAL A 619 28.48 -6.73 17.52
N LYS A 620 28.87 -7.87 18.09
CA LYS A 620 28.26 -9.21 17.96
C LYS A 620 28.41 -9.81 16.54
N ILE A 621 28.83 -11.07 16.45
CA ILE A 621 28.89 -11.84 15.21
C ILE A 621 28.19 -13.17 15.43
N ASP A 622 27.14 -13.42 14.66
CA ASP A 622 26.93 -14.74 14.07
C ASP A 622 26.03 -14.55 12.85
N GLY A 623 26.58 -14.60 11.64
CA GLY A 623 25.83 -14.41 10.39
C GLY A 623 26.74 -14.51 9.16
N LYS A 624 26.31 -15.25 8.13
CA LYS A 624 27.12 -15.53 6.90
C LYS A 624 26.79 -14.61 5.72
N VAL A 625 25.85 -13.69 5.92
CA VAL A 625 25.31 -12.80 4.91
C VAL A 625 25.34 -11.37 5.45
N GLU A 626 25.86 -10.45 4.68
CA GLU A 626 26.12 -9.06 5.08
C GLU A 626 25.41 -8.08 4.16
N ARG A 627 24.87 -7.02 4.73
CA ARG A 627 24.30 -5.88 4.00
C ARG A 627 25.02 -4.60 4.40
N PRO A 628 25.67 -3.90 3.46
CA PRO A 628 26.32 -2.63 3.75
C PRO A 628 25.31 -1.48 3.72
N PHE A 629 25.44 -0.57 4.68
CA PHE A 629 24.85 0.76 4.69
C PHE A 629 26.01 1.77 4.71
N ILE A 630 26.21 2.48 3.61
CA ILE A 630 27.40 3.30 3.37
C ILE A 630 27.00 4.76 3.33
N VAL A 631 27.66 5.62 4.10
CA VAL A 631 27.48 7.06 3.93
C VAL A 631 28.14 7.46 2.61
N LEU A 632 27.37 8.12 1.73
CA LEU A 632 27.86 8.53 0.42
C LEU A 632 28.95 9.60 0.52
N ASP A 633 29.84 9.66 -0.46
CA ASP A 633 30.94 10.62 -0.46
C ASP A 633 30.42 12.06 -0.39
N GLY A 634 31.02 12.86 0.50
CA GLY A 634 30.58 14.23 0.81
C GLY A 634 29.39 14.32 1.78
N MET A 635 28.78 13.20 2.18
CA MET A 635 27.70 13.19 3.17
C MET A 635 28.17 12.75 4.55
N HIS A 636 27.36 13.06 5.56
CA HIS A 636 27.54 12.60 6.93
C HIS A 636 26.30 11.84 7.41
N LEU A 637 26.49 10.78 8.20
CA LEU A 637 25.39 10.13 8.90
C LEU A 637 24.81 11.07 9.94
N VAL A 638 23.57 11.51 9.78
CA VAL A 638 22.90 12.43 10.70
C VAL A 638 21.83 11.76 11.54
N GLY A 639 21.44 10.53 11.21
CA GLY A 639 20.42 9.77 11.91
C GLY A 639 20.11 8.43 11.23
N LEU A 640 19.05 7.77 11.70
CA LEU A 640 18.52 6.54 11.10
C LEU A 640 17.01 6.66 10.88
N THR A 641 16.49 6.00 9.84
CA THR A 641 15.05 5.81 9.61
C THR A 641 14.80 4.36 9.23
N GLY A 642 13.61 3.84 9.53
CA GLY A 642 13.28 2.46 9.18
C GLY A 642 11.95 2.02 9.76
N GLN A 643 11.73 0.71 9.78
CA GLN A 643 10.51 0.10 10.32
C GLN A 643 10.85 -0.85 11.47
N ILE A 644 9.97 -0.90 12.47
CA ILE A 644 10.06 -1.80 13.63
C ILE A 644 8.84 -2.71 13.62
N ALA A 645 9.07 -4.02 13.79
CA ALA A 645 8.00 -5.00 13.95
C ALA A 645 7.35 -4.91 15.34
N PRO A 646 6.11 -5.40 15.53
CA PRO A 646 5.42 -5.36 16.83
C PRO A 646 6.19 -6.02 17.99
N ASN A 647 7.12 -6.94 17.70
CA ASN A 647 7.99 -7.58 18.68
C ASN A 647 9.26 -6.77 19.01
N GLY A 648 9.37 -5.52 18.53
CA GLY A 648 10.49 -4.61 18.73
C GLY A 648 11.69 -4.83 17.80
N VAL A 649 11.69 -5.86 16.95
CA VAL A 649 12.83 -6.13 16.04
C VAL A 649 12.79 -5.17 14.85
N ILE A 650 13.96 -4.63 14.48
CA ILE A 650 14.09 -3.76 13.30
C ILE A 650 13.82 -4.59 12.04
N SER A 651 12.80 -4.20 11.26
CA SER A 651 12.35 -4.91 10.06
C SER A 651 12.80 -4.26 8.75
N ARG A 652 12.97 -2.94 8.74
CA ARG A 652 13.67 -2.18 7.69
C ARG A 652 14.62 -1.18 8.32
N LEU A 653 15.74 -0.89 7.65
CA LEU A 653 16.74 0.07 8.12
C LEU A 653 17.23 0.93 6.96
N SER A 654 17.46 2.21 7.20
CA SER A 654 18.08 3.16 6.27
C SER A 654 18.89 4.20 7.04
N LEU A 655 19.88 4.78 6.36
CA LEU A 655 20.65 5.90 6.87
C LEU A 655 19.93 7.21 6.56
N LEU A 656 19.88 8.12 7.53
CA LEU A 656 19.65 9.54 7.27
C LEU A 656 21.01 10.19 7.10
N GLN A 657 21.25 10.79 5.94
CA GLN A 657 22.52 11.44 5.62
C GLN A 657 22.30 12.84 5.05
N ALA A 658 23.18 13.78 5.37
CA ALA A 658 23.10 15.17 4.94
C ALA A 658 24.48 15.73 4.60
N PHE A 659 24.51 16.78 3.78
CA PHE A 659 25.72 17.56 3.52
C PHE A 659 25.96 18.55 4.65
N ARG A 660 27.22 18.89 4.86
CA ARG A 660 27.51 20.13 5.58
C ARG A 660 27.09 21.32 4.71
N PRO A 661 26.65 22.45 5.28
CA PRO A 661 26.23 23.63 4.52
C PRO A 661 27.30 24.17 3.54
N ASP A 662 28.57 23.89 3.82
CA ASP A 662 29.74 24.28 3.02
C ASP A 662 30.15 23.26 1.94
N GLU A 663 29.51 22.08 1.90
CA GLU A 663 29.93 20.94 1.09
C GLU A 663 28.82 20.43 0.13
N GLU A 664 27.81 21.25 -0.16
CA GLU A 664 26.70 20.85 -1.03
C GLU A 664 27.21 20.49 -2.46
N PRO A 665 27.01 19.25 -2.93
CA PRO A 665 27.57 18.80 -4.19
C PRO A 665 26.73 19.27 -5.37
N ALA A 666 27.40 19.48 -6.49
CA ALA A 666 26.75 19.81 -7.77
C ALA A 666 25.87 18.67 -8.32
N ILE A 667 26.12 17.42 -7.90
CA ILE A 667 25.40 16.22 -8.37
C ILE A 667 24.76 15.54 -7.17
N ARG A 668 23.47 15.18 -7.30
CA ARG A 668 22.77 14.40 -6.28
C ARG A 668 23.41 13.01 -6.15
N PRO A 669 23.85 12.61 -4.96
CA PRO A 669 24.53 11.34 -4.78
C PRO A 669 23.51 10.19 -4.83
N SER A 670 23.95 9.03 -5.33
CA SER A 670 23.14 7.82 -5.43
C SER A 670 23.98 6.60 -5.11
N TYR A 671 23.32 5.54 -4.64
CA TYR A 671 23.99 4.26 -4.41
C TYR A 671 24.23 3.51 -5.72
N THR A 672 25.36 2.82 -5.81
CA THR A 672 25.57 1.83 -6.86
C THR A 672 24.74 0.57 -6.60
N ALA A 673 24.48 -0.18 -7.66
CA ALA A 673 23.82 -1.50 -7.58
C ALA A 673 24.44 -2.41 -6.51
N ALA A 674 25.77 -2.42 -6.38
CA ALA A 674 26.46 -3.27 -5.42
C ALA A 674 26.23 -2.84 -3.97
N GLN A 675 26.07 -1.53 -3.72
CA GLN A 675 25.84 -0.98 -2.38
C GLN A 675 24.42 -1.27 -1.86
N GLN A 676 23.47 -1.58 -2.75
CA GLN A 676 22.08 -1.86 -2.39
C GLN A 676 21.79 -3.34 -2.09
N MET A 677 22.74 -4.24 -2.36
CA MET A 677 22.52 -5.69 -2.29
C MET A 677 22.83 -6.31 -0.93
N LEU A 678 22.16 -7.42 -0.65
CA LEU A 678 22.51 -8.36 0.40
C LEU A 678 23.54 -9.36 -0.16
N TRP A 679 24.68 -9.52 0.51
CA TRP A 679 25.84 -10.25 0.00
C TRP A 679 26.20 -11.47 0.84
N THR A 680 26.63 -12.55 0.21
CA THR A 680 27.32 -13.64 0.91
C THR A 680 28.73 -13.19 1.32
N HIS A 681 29.33 -13.87 2.31
CA HIS A 681 30.72 -13.64 2.72
C HIS A 681 31.76 -13.58 1.58
N ARG A 682 31.50 -14.21 0.41
CA ARG A 682 32.48 -14.24 -0.68
C ARG A 682 32.60 -12.90 -1.41
N ALA A 683 31.52 -12.13 -1.46
CA ALA A 683 31.53 -10.82 -2.07
C ALA A 683 32.29 -9.77 -1.24
N THR A 684 32.69 -10.13 -0.01
CA THR A 684 33.34 -9.22 0.94
C THR A 684 34.87 -9.19 0.83
N SER A 685 35.46 -10.11 0.05
CA SER A 685 36.91 -10.28 -0.04
C SER A 685 37.37 -10.57 -1.49
N LEU A 686 37.11 -9.64 -2.41
CA LEU A 686 37.64 -9.68 -3.78
C LEU A 686 39.06 -9.12 -3.83
N TYR A 687 39.92 -9.68 -4.69
CA TYR A 687 41.31 -9.21 -4.79
C TYR A 687 41.40 -7.83 -5.44
N TYR A 688 41.98 -6.89 -4.71
CA TYR A 688 42.30 -5.55 -5.21
C TYR A 688 43.74 -5.48 -5.72
N ASN A 689 44.68 -6.02 -4.92
CA ASN A 689 46.07 -6.24 -5.28
C ASN A 689 46.59 -7.52 -4.60
N THR A 690 47.87 -7.86 -4.77
CA THR A 690 48.50 -9.08 -4.23
C THR A 690 48.41 -9.21 -2.70
N HIS A 691 48.12 -8.13 -1.98
CA HIS A 691 48.16 -8.08 -0.52
C HIS A 691 46.86 -7.60 0.14
N ARG A 692 45.86 -7.15 -0.63
CA ARG A 692 44.62 -6.58 -0.10
C ARG A 692 43.41 -7.11 -0.86
N SER A 693 42.39 -7.49 -0.10
CA SER A 693 41.06 -7.73 -0.61
C SER A 693 40.10 -6.60 -0.20
N MET A 694 39.11 -6.36 -1.04
CA MET A 694 38.04 -5.38 -0.81
C MET A 694 36.69 -5.99 -1.16
N PRO A 695 35.61 -5.55 -0.50
CA PRO A 695 34.27 -5.97 -0.88
C PRO A 695 33.88 -5.38 -2.24
N ILE A 696 33.02 -6.06 -2.98
CA ILE A 696 32.53 -5.62 -4.31
C ILE A 696 31.94 -4.21 -4.28
N TYR A 697 31.23 -3.86 -3.21
CA TYR A 697 30.55 -2.58 -3.05
C TYR A 697 31.48 -1.41 -2.72
N LEU A 698 32.78 -1.66 -2.51
CA LEU A 698 33.85 -0.65 -2.41
C LEU A 698 34.99 -0.91 -3.40
N HIS A 699 34.84 -1.84 -4.34
CA HIS A 699 35.95 -2.25 -5.19
C HIS A 699 36.25 -1.16 -6.24
N PRO A 700 37.48 -0.61 -6.32
CA PRO A 700 37.75 0.54 -7.19
C PRO A 700 37.69 0.23 -8.69
N TYR A 701 37.95 -1.04 -9.05
CA TYR A 701 38.09 -1.47 -10.44
C TYR A 701 36.99 -2.41 -10.91
N CYS A 702 36.21 -2.97 -9.99
CA CYS A 702 35.22 -3.98 -10.33
C CYS A 702 33.86 -3.35 -10.25
N THR A 703 33.14 -3.38 -11.36
CA THR A 703 31.80 -2.84 -11.49
C THR A 703 30.79 -3.97 -11.60
N LEU A 704 29.59 -3.72 -11.07
CA LEU A 704 28.48 -4.65 -11.14
C LEU A 704 27.42 -4.09 -12.09
N HIS A 705 27.14 -4.82 -13.17
CA HIS A 705 26.02 -4.55 -14.05
C HIS A 705 24.87 -5.51 -13.73
N ASN A 706 23.71 -4.99 -13.33
CA ASN A 706 22.53 -5.81 -13.05
C ASN A 706 21.62 -5.90 -14.27
N PHE A 707 21.06 -7.08 -14.50
CA PHE A 707 19.93 -7.23 -15.42
C PHE A 707 18.61 -6.81 -14.76
N PRO A 708 17.60 -6.40 -15.55
CA PRO A 708 16.26 -6.09 -15.04
C PRO A 708 15.67 -7.26 -14.26
N PRO A 709 14.94 -7.03 -13.15
CA PRO A 709 14.28 -8.11 -12.42
C PRO A 709 13.29 -8.86 -13.32
N SER A 710 13.17 -10.17 -13.14
CA SER A 710 12.22 -11.01 -13.88
C SER A 710 10.80 -10.78 -13.38
N THR A 711 9.81 -11.21 -14.16
CA THR A 711 8.46 -11.50 -13.68
C THR A 711 8.54 -12.48 -12.50
N LYS A 712 8.39 -11.97 -11.27
CA LYS A 712 8.51 -12.75 -10.05
C LYS A 712 7.36 -13.75 -9.93
N ARG A 713 7.60 -14.82 -9.19
CA ARG A 713 6.56 -15.77 -8.82
C ARG A 713 6.09 -15.44 -7.41
N MET A 714 4.77 -15.42 -7.23
CA MET A 714 4.05 -15.22 -5.96
C MET A 714 4.67 -15.88 -4.71
N LEU A 715 5.40 -17.00 -4.86
CA LEU A 715 5.94 -17.80 -3.74
C LEU A 715 7.42 -17.53 -3.41
N ASP A 716 8.11 -16.68 -4.18
CA ASP A 716 9.51 -16.37 -3.94
C ASP A 716 9.67 -15.32 -2.82
N PRO A 717 10.70 -15.39 -1.97
CA PRO A 717 10.97 -14.38 -0.95
C PRO A 717 11.35 -13.03 -1.56
N VAL A 718 11.19 -11.98 -0.75
CA VAL A 718 11.58 -10.60 -1.10
C VAL A 718 13.04 -10.54 -1.53
N THR A 719 13.29 -9.84 -2.63
CA THR A 719 14.63 -9.68 -3.21
C THR A 719 15.65 -9.08 -2.25
N ASP A 720 15.21 -8.26 -1.30
CA ASP A 720 16.05 -7.69 -0.24
C ASP A 720 16.60 -8.73 0.73
N MET A 721 15.91 -9.87 0.88
CA MET A 721 16.28 -10.90 1.84
C MET A 721 17.03 -12.07 1.19
N VAL A 722 17.14 -12.08 -0.14
CA VAL A 722 17.87 -13.10 -0.89
C VAL A 722 19.34 -12.69 -1.03
N PRO A 723 20.30 -13.50 -0.53
CA PRO A 723 21.71 -13.18 -0.65
C PRO A 723 22.22 -13.35 -2.09
N THR A 724 23.02 -12.38 -2.52
CA THR A 724 23.77 -12.39 -3.78
C THR A 724 25.16 -12.97 -3.54
N ASP A 725 25.57 -13.91 -4.38
CA ASP A 725 26.91 -14.51 -4.36
C ASP A 725 27.71 -14.04 -5.56
N ILE A 726 29.04 -14.03 -5.44
CA ILE A 726 29.94 -13.68 -6.56
C ILE A 726 30.61 -14.95 -7.08
N PHE A 727 30.35 -15.24 -8.36
CA PHE A 727 31.00 -16.29 -9.12
C PHE A 727 32.03 -15.66 -10.07
N LEU A 728 33.32 -15.79 -9.75
CA LEU A 728 34.40 -15.35 -10.63
C LEU A 728 34.99 -16.54 -11.38
N TRP A 729 35.13 -16.43 -12.70
CA TRP A 729 35.97 -17.35 -13.47
C TRP A 729 37.44 -16.93 -13.44
N ALA A 730 37.73 -15.64 -13.25
CA ALA A 730 39.07 -15.10 -13.01
C ALA A 730 39.04 -14.09 -11.85
N GLN A 731 40.04 -14.13 -10.95
CA GLN A 731 40.10 -13.18 -9.82
C GLN A 731 40.65 -11.81 -10.22
N THR A 732 41.58 -11.79 -11.16
CA THR A 732 42.19 -10.59 -11.74
C THR A 732 42.30 -10.76 -13.25
N PRO A 733 42.34 -9.67 -14.04
CA PRO A 733 42.45 -9.77 -15.50
C PRO A 733 43.66 -10.61 -15.98
N SER A 734 44.75 -10.61 -15.21
CA SER A 734 45.96 -11.41 -15.49
C SER A 734 45.73 -12.93 -15.45
N LEU A 735 44.64 -13.39 -14.83
CA LEU A 735 44.31 -14.81 -14.67
C LEU A 735 43.28 -15.30 -15.68
N LEU A 736 42.79 -14.44 -16.57
CA LEU A 736 41.95 -14.84 -17.69
C LEU A 736 42.58 -15.98 -18.53
N PRO A 737 43.92 -16.01 -18.75
CA PRO A 737 44.55 -17.13 -19.46
C PRO A 737 44.46 -18.49 -18.74
N GLU A 738 44.14 -18.50 -17.45
CA GLU A 738 44.02 -19.73 -16.67
C GLU A 738 42.60 -20.30 -16.66
N VAL A 739 41.62 -19.62 -17.25
CA VAL A 739 40.23 -20.08 -17.31
C VAL A 739 40.13 -21.26 -18.28
N THR A 740 39.79 -22.44 -17.77
CA THR A 740 39.68 -23.68 -18.57
C THR A 740 38.25 -24.14 -18.82
N ALA A 741 37.35 -23.89 -17.88
CA ALA A 741 35.94 -24.22 -18.02
C ALA A 741 35.07 -23.51 -16.98
N ILE A 742 33.78 -23.41 -17.28
CA ILE A 742 32.71 -23.03 -16.36
C ILE A 742 31.71 -24.18 -16.30
N GLU A 743 31.34 -24.57 -15.09
CA GLU A 743 30.43 -25.68 -14.84
C GLU A 743 29.16 -25.20 -14.14
N CYS A 744 28.01 -25.58 -14.68
CA CYS A 744 26.70 -25.27 -14.17
C CYS A 744 26.00 -26.53 -13.67
N PHE A 745 25.62 -26.54 -12.40
CA PHE A 745 24.76 -27.57 -11.83
C PHE A 745 23.30 -27.22 -12.14
N GLN A 746 22.66 -28.09 -12.91
CA GLN A 746 21.27 -27.93 -13.33
C GLN A 746 20.46 -29.19 -13.05
N VAL A 747 19.28 -29.01 -12.48
CA VAL A 747 18.39 -30.09 -12.05
C VAL A 747 17.17 -30.08 -12.96
N ILE A 748 16.73 -31.27 -13.40
CA ILE A 748 15.51 -31.39 -14.18
C ILE A 748 14.33 -31.44 -13.20
N ASP A 749 13.42 -30.47 -13.29
CA ASP A 749 12.20 -30.50 -12.49
C ASP A 749 11.38 -31.76 -12.83
N ALA A 750 10.91 -32.46 -11.79
CA ALA A 750 10.10 -33.68 -11.92
C ALA A 750 8.67 -33.39 -12.40
N ARG A 751 8.26 -32.10 -12.48
CA ARG A 751 7.04 -31.68 -13.18
C ARG A 751 7.22 -31.78 -14.70
N SER A 752 7.40 -33.00 -15.18
CA SER A 752 7.11 -33.35 -16.56
C SER A 752 5.62 -33.11 -16.82
N VAL A 753 5.24 -31.92 -17.30
CA VAL A 753 3.89 -31.73 -17.82
C VAL A 753 3.83 -32.52 -19.11
N ASN A 754 3.06 -33.60 -19.12
CA ASN A 754 2.74 -34.32 -20.35
C ASN A 754 1.85 -33.42 -21.20
N MET A 755 2.48 -32.60 -22.04
CA MET A 755 1.79 -31.88 -23.10
C MET A 755 1.63 -32.82 -24.31
N PRO A 756 0.59 -32.63 -25.15
CA PRO A 756 0.35 -33.47 -26.33
C PRO A 756 1.54 -33.57 -27.31
N ASN A 757 2.51 -32.66 -27.20
CA ASN A 757 3.63 -32.52 -28.13
C ASN A 757 4.99 -32.95 -27.54
N GLY A 758 4.98 -33.68 -26.41
CA GLY A 758 6.17 -34.22 -25.76
C GLY A 758 6.47 -33.60 -24.39
N THR A 759 7.30 -34.33 -23.63
CA THR A 759 7.69 -33.99 -22.25
C THR A 759 8.80 -32.93 -22.27
N TRP A 760 8.49 -31.68 -21.94
CA TRP A 760 9.50 -30.64 -21.78
C TRP A 760 10.09 -30.70 -20.37
N ASN A 761 11.25 -31.33 -20.24
CA ASN A 761 12.07 -31.25 -19.04
C ASN A 761 12.72 -29.86 -18.99
N THR A 762 12.30 -29.00 -18.07
CA THR A 762 12.92 -27.67 -17.90
C THR A 762 14.06 -27.77 -16.87
N PRO A 763 15.33 -27.64 -17.28
CA PRO A 763 16.44 -27.64 -16.34
C PRO A 763 16.47 -26.33 -15.56
N GLU A 764 16.53 -26.43 -14.24
CA GLU A 764 16.67 -25.31 -13.30
C GLU A 764 18.15 -25.15 -12.93
N ILE A 765 18.69 -23.92 -12.98
CA ILE A 765 20.08 -23.63 -12.58
C ILE A 765 20.16 -23.51 -11.05
N VAL A 766 20.97 -24.34 -10.40
CA VAL A 766 21.04 -24.48 -8.93
C VAL A 766 22.42 -24.11 -8.36
N GLY A 767 23.45 -24.07 -9.20
CA GLY A 767 24.77 -23.61 -8.81
C GLY A 767 25.73 -23.47 -9.98
N LEU A 768 26.79 -22.68 -9.77
CA LEU A 768 27.88 -22.49 -10.73
C LEU A 768 29.22 -22.71 -10.04
N ARG A 769 30.22 -23.22 -10.78
CA ARG A 769 31.59 -23.33 -10.29
C ARG A 769 32.63 -23.20 -11.41
N PRO A 770 33.88 -22.81 -11.08
CA PRO A 770 34.98 -22.89 -12.03
C PRO A 770 35.34 -24.36 -12.30
N GLY A 771 35.81 -24.66 -13.51
CA GLY A 771 36.23 -26.00 -13.92
C GLY A 771 37.39 -26.56 -13.08
N ALA A 772 37.47 -27.89 -13.03
CA ALA A 772 38.40 -28.64 -12.15
C ALA A 772 39.91 -28.43 -12.43
N HIS A 773 40.30 -27.76 -13.52
CA HIS A 773 41.69 -27.63 -13.98
C HIS A 773 42.29 -26.20 -13.89
N ASN A 774 41.59 -25.23 -13.26
CA ASN A 774 42.20 -23.91 -13.00
C ASN A 774 43.33 -24.07 -11.95
N GLN A 775 44.49 -23.43 -12.18
CA GLN A 775 45.78 -23.71 -11.49
C GLN A 775 45.82 -23.48 -9.96
N TYR A 776 44.70 -23.10 -9.34
CA TYR A 776 44.56 -22.87 -7.89
C TYR A 776 44.49 -24.12 -7.00
N GLY A 777 44.80 -25.32 -7.51
CA GLY A 777 45.01 -26.49 -6.64
C GLY A 777 43.81 -26.83 -5.75
N GLY A 778 42.64 -27.04 -6.34
CA GLY A 778 41.42 -27.45 -5.63
C GLY A 778 40.18 -26.92 -6.33
N ARG A 779 39.05 -27.64 -6.22
CA ARG A 779 37.75 -27.19 -6.73
C ARG A 779 37.49 -25.78 -6.19
N GLY A 780 37.50 -24.76 -7.06
CA GLY A 780 37.17 -23.39 -6.67
C GLY A 780 35.80 -23.33 -5.96
N PRO A 781 35.58 -22.35 -5.07
CA PRO A 781 34.34 -22.26 -4.31
C PRO A 781 33.14 -22.09 -5.27
N HIS A 782 32.16 -23.01 -5.20
CA HIS A 782 30.94 -23.00 -6.02
C HIS A 782 29.88 -22.07 -5.42
N VAL A 783 29.12 -21.35 -6.24
CA VAL A 783 27.96 -20.56 -5.79
C VAL A 783 26.66 -21.39 -5.89
N GLY A 784 25.64 -21.01 -5.11
CA GLY A 784 24.38 -21.75 -5.02
C GLY A 784 24.41 -22.86 -3.96
N GLU A 785 23.41 -23.74 -3.94
CA GLU A 785 23.31 -24.79 -2.92
C GLU A 785 24.37 -25.89 -3.09
N GLY A 786 24.82 -26.13 -4.34
CA GLY A 786 25.56 -27.33 -4.68
C GLY A 786 24.70 -28.59 -4.56
N GLY A 787 24.85 -29.53 -5.49
CA GLY A 787 24.17 -30.82 -5.46
C GLY A 787 24.71 -31.82 -4.42
N PRO A 788 24.03 -32.98 -4.27
CA PRO A 788 22.72 -33.34 -4.82
C PRO A 788 21.56 -32.69 -4.04
N VAL A 789 20.51 -32.28 -4.74
CA VAL A 789 19.28 -31.76 -4.12
C VAL A 789 18.22 -32.87 -3.99
N PRO A 790 17.26 -32.76 -3.04
CA PRO A 790 16.25 -33.80 -2.81
C PRO A 790 15.50 -34.25 -4.07
N SER A 791 15.14 -33.36 -4.99
CA SER A 791 14.39 -33.67 -6.21
C SER A 791 15.08 -34.63 -7.18
N GLN A 792 16.39 -34.82 -7.06
CA GLN A 792 17.13 -35.79 -7.85
C GLN A 792 16.94 -37.23 -7.36
N HIS A 793 16.36 -37.43 -6.18
CA HIS A 793 16.07 -38.75 -5.65
C HIS A 793 14.75 -39.28 -6.22
N LYS A 794 14.75 -40.54 -6.66
CA LYS A 794 13.55 -41.21 -7.21
C LYS A 794 12.35 -41.21 -6.25
N ASP A 795 12.61 -41.24 -4.95
CA ASP A 795 11.57 -41.22 -3.89
C ASP A 795 11.18 -39.81 -3.44
N TRP A 796 11.66 -38.75 -4.12
CA TRP A 796 11.26 -37.38 -3.82
C TRP A 796 9.78 -37.18 -4.13
N ALA A 797 9.39 -37.44 -5.38
CA ALA A 797 8.02 -37.28 -5.85
C ALA A 797 7.06 -38.19 -5.08
N SER A 798 7.39 -39.47 -4.90
CA SER A 798 6.47 -40.43 -4.25
C SER A 798 6.27 -40.23 -2.74
N GLY A 799 7.12 -39.44 -2.08
CA GLY A 799 7.07 -39.27 -0.62
C GLY A 799 7.35 -40.56 0.19
N SER A 800 7.77 -41.65 -0.47
CA SER A 800 7.81 -43.00 0.14
C SER A 800 8.83 -43.18 1.26
N LYS A 801 9.83 -42.28 1.34
CA LYS A 801 10.88 -42.28 2.38
C LYS A 801 10.90 -40.96 3.18
N PRO A 802 11.28 -40.99 4.47
CA PRO A 802 11.52 -39.76 5.24
C PRO A 802 12.51 -38.83 4.54
N LEU A 803 12.32 -37.50 4.61
CA LEU A 803 13.19 -36.55 3.91
C LEU A 803 14.64 -36.67 4.40
N ARG A 804 14.83 -36.83 5.72
CA ARG A 804 16.16 -37.08 6.28
C ARG A 804 16.86 -38.27 5.64
N GLN A 805 16.13 -39.35 5.33
CA GLN A 805 16.67 -40.51 4.64
C GLN A 805 16.98 -40.21 3.17
N VAL A 806 16.08 -39.53 2.45
CA VAL A 806 16.31 -39.08 1.06
C VAL A 806 17.57 -38.21 0.96
N CYS A 807 17.72 -37.23 1.85
CA CYS A 807 18.89 -36.37 1.89
C CYS A 807 20.18 -37.13 2.22
N GLN A 808 20.12 -38.11 3.13
CA GLN A 808 21.27 -38.95 3.47
C GLN A 808 21.65 -39.90 2.34
N GLU A 809 20.67 -40.55 1.70
CA GLU A 809 20.87 -41.45 0.57
C GLU A 809 21.42 -40.69 -0.63
N ASN A 810 20.91 -39.50 -0.92
CA ASN A 810 21.51 -38.59 -1.90
C ASN A 810 22.98 -38.29 -1.54
N ARG A 811 23.27 -37.83 -0.32
CA ARG A 811 24.66 -37.55 0.08
C ARG A 811 25.57 -38.78 -0.01
N LYS A 812 25.06 -39.97 0.33
CA LYS A 812 25.80 -41.25 0.27
C LYS A 812 26.01 -41.76 -1.16
N ALA A 813 25.05 -41.56 -2.05
CA ALA A 813 25.17 -41.88 -3.46
C ALA A 813 26.21 -40.99 -4.16
N PHE A 814 26.53 -39.83 -3.56
CA PHE A 814 27.38 -38.81 -4.17
C PHE A 814 28.49 -38.30 -3.22
N PRO A 815 29.39 -39.18 -2.73
CA PRO A 815 30.41 -38.79 -1.76
C PRO A 815 31.49 -37.90 -2.41
N GLY A 816 31.75 -36.75 -1.81
CA GLY A 816 32.91 -35.90 -2.16
C GLY A 816 32.75 -35.04 -3.41
N SER A 817 31.58 -35.02 -4.06
CA SER A 817 31.30 -34.11 -5.17
C SER A 817 30.08 -33.23 -4.94
N ALA A 818 30.31 -31.93 -4.77
CA ALA A 818 29.22 -30.95 -4.69
C ALA A 818 28.39 -30.89 -5.99
N PHE A 819 28.88 -31.35 -7.14
CA PHE A 819 28.17 -31.28 -8.41
C PHE A 819 28.12 -32.68 -9.02
N HIS A 820 26.93 -33.15 -9.39
CA HIS A 820 26.76 -34.46 -10.02
C HIS A 820 27.09 -34.40 -11.51
N ALA A 821 27.93 -35.30 -12.02
CA ALA A 821 28.39 -35.25 -13.41
C ALA A 821 27.24 -35.29 -14.44
N LEU A 822 26.19 -36.09 -14.23
CA LEU A 822 25.04 -36.17 -15.15
C LEU A 822 24.11 -34.94 -15.08
N SER A 823 24.26 -34.12 -14.05
CA SER A 823 23.45 -32.90 -13.84
C SER A 823 24.32 -31.64 -13.91
N THR A 824 25.55 -31.78 -14.44
CA THR A 824 26.47 -30.67 -14.61
C THR A 824 26.71 -30.47 -16.10
N VAL A 825 26.42 -29.26 -16.58
CA VAL A 825 26.79 -28.84 -17.93
C VAL A 825 28.09 -28.07 -17.84
N CYS A 826 29.05 -28.40 -18.71
CA CYS A 826 30.37 -27.77 -18.75
C CYS A 826 30.53 -27.00 -20.06
N PHE A 827 30.97 -25.75 -19.95
CA PHE A 827 31.44 -24.94 -21.07
C PHE A 827 32.95 -24.78 -20.95
N SER A 828 33.70 -25.40 -21.86
CA SER A 828 35.15 -25.26 -21.93
C SER A 828 35.53 -23.88 -22.48
N VAL A 829 36.55 -23.26 -21.91
CA VAL A 829 37.12 -21.98 -22.36
C VAL A 829 38.63 -22.20 -22.51
N ASP A 830 39.21 -21.84 -23.65
CA ASP A 830 40.64 -21.97 -23.88
C ASP A 830 41.37 -20.67 -23.56
N GLY A 831 41.40 -20.33 -22.26
CA GLY A 831 42.05 -19.11 -21.76
C GLY A 831 43.52 -19.02 -22.20
N LYS A 832 44.25 -20.14 -22.22
CA LYS A 832 45.67 -20.18 -22.62
C LYS A 832 45.88 -19.74 -24.06
N ALA A 833 44.92 -20.02 -24.94
CA ALA A 833 44.91 -19.54 -26.32
C ALA A 833 44.23 -18.17 -26.49
N GLY A 834 44.14 -17.37 -25.41
CA GLY A 834 43.58 -16.01 -25.41
C GLY A 834 42.06 -15.95 -25.52
N GLU A 835 41.35 -17.06 -25.27
CA GLU A 835 39.90 -17.03 -25.28
C GLU A 835 39.34 -16.43 -23.99
N VAL A 836 38.46 -15.44 -24.13
CA VAL A 836 37.82 -14.75 -23.00
C VAL A 836 36.34 -14.59 -23.27
N ILE A 837 35.54 -14.53 -22.21
CA ILE A 837 34.10 -14.28 -22.30
C ILE A 837 33.91 -12.78 -22.53
N THR A 838 33.24 -12.45 -23.63
CA THR A 838 32.98 -11.07 -24.07
C THR A 838 31.53 -10.68 -23.88
N GLU A 839 30.62 -11.65 -23.80
CA GLU A 839 29.19 -11.37 -23.61
C GLU A 839 28.54 -12.34 -22.61
N VAL A 840 27.61 -11.80 -21.83
CA VAL A 840 26.71 -12.57 -20.97
C VAL A 840 25.28 -12.24 -21.36
N HIS A 841 24.55 -13.29 -21.71
CA HIS A 841 23.15 -13.26 -22.10
C HIS A 841 22.35 -13.95 -21.00
N VAL A 842 21.29 -13.29 -20.54
CA VAL A 842 20.41 -13.81 -19.48
C VAL A 842 18.97 -13.74 -19.96
N ASP A 843 18.28 -14.87 -19.85
CA ASP A 843 16.86 -14.98 -20.16
C ASP A 843 16.02 -14.06 -19.26
N GLU A 844 14.95 -13.49 -19.79
CA GLU A 844 14.06 -12.54 -19.08
C GLU A 844 13.50 -13.09 -17.75
N ASP A 845 13.28 -14.41 -17.67
CA ASP A 845 12.83 -15.11 -16.46
C ASP A 845 13.99 -15.76 -15.66
N TYR A 846 15.25 -15.46 -15.99
CA TYR A 846 16.45 -16.10 -15.44
C TYR A 846 16.50 -17.63 -15.56
N ARG A 847 15.79 -18.22 -16.53
CA ARG A 847 15.79 -19.69 -16.71
C ARG A 847 16.98 -20.23 -17.48
N ALA A 848 17.73 -19.34 -18.14
CA ALA A 848 18.90 -19.69 -18.91
C ALA A 848 19.97 -18.60 -18.87
N ILE A 849 21.23 -19.03 -18.97
CA ILE A 849 22.39 -18.16 -19.15
C ILE A 849 23.12 -18.65 -20.40
N LYS A 850 23.47 -17.70 -21.29
CA LYS A 850 24.36 -17.95 -22.41
C LYS A 850 25.61 -17.07 -22.30
N LEU A 851 26.78 -17.68 -22.45
CA LEU A 851 28.07 -17.00 -22.44
C LEU A 851 28.64 -17.02 -23.86
N VAL A 852 29.16 -15.90 -24.34
CA VAL A 852 29.80 -15.81 -25.66
C VAL A 852 31.25 -15.38 -25.48
N THR A 853 32.17 -16.04 -26.20
CA THR A 853 33.59 -15.71 -26.17
C THR A 853 34.02 -14.87 -27.37
N ASN A 854 35.21 -14.27 -27.29
CA ASN A 854 35.86 -13.59 -28.42
C ASN A 854 36.15 -14.50 -29.63
N LYS A 855 35.93 -15.81 -29.51
CA LYS A 855 36.01 -16.80 -30.61
C LYS A 855 34.64 -17.23 -31.11
N GLU A 856 33.59 -16.47 -30.79
CA GLU A 856 32.19 -16.74 -31.16
C GLU A 856 31.67 -18.10 -30.65
N ARG A 857 32.32 -18.68 -29.61
CA ARG A 857 31.83 -19.92 -28.99
C ARG A 857 30.78 -19.58 -27.95
N GLU A 858 29.68 -20.32 -28.00
CA GLU A 858 28.56 -20.15 -27.07
C GLU A 858 28.51 -21.27 -26.03
N GLY A 859 28.49 -20.89 -24.76
CA GLY A 859 28.23 -21.77 -23.62
C GLY A 859 26.80 -21.57 -23.12
N TYR A 860 26.01 -22.64 -23.06
CA TYR A 860 24.59 -22.55 -22.71
C TYR A 860 24.26 -23.33 -21.43
N PHE A 861 23.59 -22.68 -20.49
CA PHE A 861 23.13 -23.24 -19.22
C PHE A 861 21.63 -23.01 -19.03
N GLY A 862 20.92 -23.97 -18.43
CA GLY A 862 19.49 -23.87 -18.19
C GLY A 862 18.61 -24.22 -19.40
N GLN A 863 17.40 -23.65 -19.45
CA GLN A 863 16.35 -24.04 -20.40
C GLN A 863 16.71 -23.64 -21.83
N LYS A 864 16.76 -24.59 -22.77
CA LYS A 864 17.08 -24.33 -24.19
C LYS A 864 15.93 -23.65 -24.95
N GLY A 865 16.26 -22.99 -26.07
CA GLY A 865 15.28 -22.44 -27.02
C GLY A 865 14.67 -21.10 -26.64
N ARG A 866 15.32 -20.35 -25.74
CA ARG A 866 14.89 -19.00 -25.34
C ARG A 866 15.27 -17.98 -26.41
N THR A 867 14.38 -17.03 -26.68
CA THR A 867 14.54 -15.99 -27.72
C THR A 867 14.77 -14.61 -27.13
N ASN A 868 14.29 -14.35 -25.91
CA ASN A 868 14.38 -13.06 -25.24
C ASN A 868 15.57 -13.05 -24.30
N TRP A 869 16.57 -12.23 -24.60
CA TRP A 869 17.81 -12.16 -23.84
C TRP A 869 18.10 -10.72 -23.45
N HIS A 870 18.41 -10.50 -22.17
CA HIS A 870 19.17 -9.35 -21.75
C HIS A 870 20.66 -9.62 -21.97
N VAL A 871 21.38 -8.68 -22.56
CA VAL A 871 22.77 -8.88 -22.97
C VAL A 871 23.65 -7.80 -22.36
N LYS A 872 24.77 -8.20 -21.75
CA LYS A 872 25.89 -7.30 -21.44
C LYS A 872 27.10 -7.74 -22.26
N VAL A 873 27.56 -6.82 -23.09
CA VAL A 873 28.80 -6.93 -23.88
C VAL A 873 29.91 -6.16 -23.17
N ALA A 874 31.12 -6.71 -23.15
CA ALA A 874 32.30 -6.02 -22.65
C ALA A 874 32.58 -4.77 -23.50
N GLU A 875 32.71 -3.62 -22.84
CA GLU A 875 33.10 -2.36 -23.49
C GLU A 875 34.61 -2.33 -23.80
N GLU A 876 35.03 -1.36 -24.60
CA GLU A 876 36.45 -1.18 -24.90
C GLU A 876 37.26 -0.93 -23.61
N GLY A 877 38.27 -1.77 -23.37
CA GLY A 877 39.07 -1.71 -22.14
C GLY A 877 38.39 -2.32 -20.91
N GLU A 878 37.24 -2.97 -21.06
CA GLU A 878 36.57 -3.73 -20.01
C GLU A 878 36.75 -5.24 -20.24
N VAL A 879 36.90 -6.01 -19.17
CA VAL A 879 36.86 -7.48 -19.21
C VAL A 879 35.79 -8.02 -18.27
N LEU A 880 35.07 -9.03 -18.73
CA LEU A 880 34.09 -9.72 -17.89
C LEU A 880 34.82 -10.76 -17.03
N MET A 881 34.64 -10.65 -15.72
CA MET A 881 35.39 -11.42 -14.72
C MET A 881 34.53 -12.51 -14.05
N GLY A 882 33.21 -12.33 -14.07
CA GLY A 882 32.29 -13.24 -13.42
C GLY A 882 30.84 -12.80 -13.47
N LEU A 883 30.03 -13.47 -12.65
CA LEU A 883 28.62 -13.18 -12.42
C LEU A 883 28.38 -12.87 -10.94
N ALA A 884 27.43 -11.99 -10.68
CA ALA A 884 26.76 -11.91 -9.39
C ALA A 884 25.44 -12.67 -9.50
N THR A 885 25.20 -13.68 -8.67
CA THR A 885 24.05 -14.59 -8.81
C THR A 885 23.27 -14.69 -7.51
N CYS A 886 21.95 -14.60 -7.59
CA CYS A 886 21.04 -14.86 -6.48
C CYS A 886 20.30 -16.18 -6.69
N PHE A 887 20.35 -17.07 -5.70
CA PHE A 887 19.56 -18.30 -5.65
C PHE A 887 18.45 -18.13 -4.62
N GLY A 888 17.36 -17.49 -5.03
CA GLY A 888 16.23 -17.10 -4.19
C GLY A 888 14.88 -17.56 -4.70
N SER A 889 14.80 -18.25 -5.84
CA SER A 889 13.53 -18.80 -6.31
C SER A 889 13.37 -20.25 -5.87
N LEU A 890 12.16 -20.67 -5.54
CA LEU A 890 11.91 -22.04 -5.09
C LEU A 890 11.77 -23.01 -6.29
N GLY A 891 12.41 -24.18 -6.19
CA GLY A 891 12.50 -25.21 -7.24
C GLY A 891 12.14 -26.62 -6.77
N GLY A 892 11.68 -27.45 -7.72
CA GLY A 892 11.31 -28.86 -7.53
C GLY A 892 10.30 -29.17 -6.42
N TRP A 893 9.08 -28.65 -6.53
CA TRP A 893 7.96 -28.96 -5.63
C TRP A 893 7.54 -30.42 -5.69
N SER A 894 7.25 -31.04 -4.54
CA SER A 894 6.55 -32.34 -4.44
C SER A 894 5.16 -32.13 -3.84
N GLU A 895 4.12 -32.62 -4.52
CA GLU A 895 2.73 -32.59 -4.04
C GLU A 895 2.55 -33.48 -2.80
N GLU A 896 3.16 -34.67 -2.83
CA GLU A 896 3.11 -35.69 -1.80
C GLU A 896 3.75 -35.19 -0.50
N ARG A 897 4.88 -34.47 -0.62
CA ARG A 897 5.58 -33.90 0.54
C ARG A 897 5.13 -32.49 0.90
N ARG A 898 4.36 -31.83 0.02
CA ARG A 898 3.98 -30.42 0.14
C ARG A 898 5.17 -29.51 0.45
N MET A 899 6.27 -29.70 -0.28
CA MET A 899 7.48 -28.90 -0.07
C MET A 899 8.35 -28.76 -1.32
N TRP A 900 9.14 -27.70 -1.34
CA TRP A 900 10.18 -27.42 -2.33
C TRP A 900 11.47 -28.16 -2.00
N SER A 901 12.28 -28.45 -3.02
CA SER A 901 13.52 -29.23 -2.84
C SER A 901 14.77 -28.35 -2.76
N HIS A 902 14.82 -27.23 -3.48
CA HIS A 902 16.04 -26.44 -3.60
C HIS A 902 15.78 -24.98 -3.98
N TRP A 903 16.82 -24.16 -3.83
CA TRP A 903 16.86 -22.81 -4.41
C TRP A 903 17.41 -22.86 -5.83
N LYS A 904 16.70 -22.21 -6.76
CA LYS A 904 17.16 -21.99 -8.14
C LYS A 904 17.49 -20.53 -8.39
N LEU A 905 18.19 -20.30 -9.50
CA LEU A 905 18.59 -18.98 -9.96
C LEU A 905 17.37 -18.06 -10.10
N SER A 906 17.50 -16.85 -9.56
CA SER A 906 16.44 -15.84 -9.47
C SER A 906 16.89 -14.46 -9.92
N ARG A 907 18.21 -14.24 -10.00
CA ARG A 907 18.80 -12.99 -10.46
C ARG A 907 20.23 -13.22 -10.92
N VAL A 908 20.64 -12.49 -11.95
CA VAL A 908 22.01 -12.45 -12.45
C VAL A 908 22.43 -11.00 -12.66
N GLY A 909 23.68 -10.71 -12.33
CA GLY A 909 24.43 -9.55 -12.78
C GLY A 909 25.79 -9.99 -13.30
N VAL A 910 26.49 -9.07 -13.97
CA VAL A 910 27.83 -9.29 -14.54
C VAL A 910 28.84 -8.48 -13.74
N VAL A 911 29.92 -9.14 -13.34
CA VAL A 911 31.06 -8.48 -12.71
C VAL A 911 32.10 -8.23 -13.79
N SER A 912 32.47 -6.97 -13.96
CA SER A 912 33.45 -6.54 -14.95
C SER A 912 34.57 -5.72 -14.32
N CYS A 913 35.71 -5.61 -15.01
CA CYS A 913 36.87 -4.88 -14.54
C CYS A 913 37.53 -4.09 -15.69
N LYS A 914 38.00 -2.87 -15.41
CA LYS A 914 38.73 -2.05 -16.40
C LYS A 914 40.21 -2.45 -16.49
N VAL A 915 40.66 -2.71 -17.71
CA VAL A 915 42.05 -3.11 -18.02
C VAL A 915 42.93 -1.86 -18.18
N GLY A 916 43.90 -1.69 -17.28
CA GLY A 916 44.96 -0.66 -17.41
C GLY A 916 45.08 0.34 -16.26
N GLU A 917 44.19 0.30 -15.26
CA GLU A 917 44.22 1.22 -14.11
C GLU A 917 44.79 0.60 -12.81
N GLN A 918 45.13 -0.69 -12.82
CA GLN A 918 45.96 -1.30 -11.76
C GLN A 918 47.39 -0.78 -11.85
N LYS A 919 47.61 0.45 -11.36
CA LYS A 919 48.95 0.97 -11.06
C LYS A 919 49.42 0.30 -9.78
N ASP A 920 50.05 -0.87 -9.90
CA ASP A 920 51.24 -1.27 -9.14
C ASP A 920 51.55 -2.75 -9.40
N GLY A 921 52.74 -3.02 -9.96
CA GLY A 921 53.43 -4.29 -9.75
C GLY A 921 53.79 -5.12 -10.97
N ASP A 922 52.95 -5.22 -12.02
CA ASP A 922 53.20 -6.21 -13.08
C ASP A 922 53.29 -5.61 -14.50
N THR A 923 54.46 -5.82 -15.10
CA THR A 923 54.90 -5.51 -16.48
C THR A 923 54.02 -6.09 -17.60
N VAL A 924 52.90 -6.74 -17.28
CA VAL A 924 52.04 -7.52 -18.19
C VAL A 924 51.09 -6.64 -19.01
N GLY A 925 50.76 -5.43 -18.54
CA GLY A 925 49.81 -4.53 -19.20
C GLY A 925 50.23 -4.03 -20.59
N LYS A 926 51.52 -4.10 -20.95
CA LYS A 926 52.02 -3.68 -22.27
C LYS A 926 51.87 -4.75 -23.36
N GLU A 927 51.76 -6.04 -23.02
CA GLU A 927 51.56 -7.10 -24.02
C GLU A 927 50.10 -7.29 -24.41
N TRP A 928 49.15 -6.97 -23.53
CA TRP A 928 47.71 -7.16 -23.79
C TRP A 928 47.14 -6.18 -24.83
N LYS A 929 47.59 -4.92 -24.85
CA LYS A 929 47.19 -3.94 -25.89
C LYS A 929 47.66 -4.29 -27.31
N LYS A 930 48.48 -5.33 -27.48
CA LYS A 930 49.01 -5.77 -28.78
C LYS A 930 48.30 -7.01 -29.36
N LYS A 931 47.40 -7.65 -28.60
CA LYS A 931 46.74 -8.92 -28.97
C LYS A 931 45.21 -8.84 -29.09
N MET A 932 44.60 -7.72 -28.72
CA MET A 932 43.30 -7.28 -29.24
C MET A 932 43.55 -6.40 -30.46
#